data_AF-A0A6P6XZR6-F1
#
_entry.id   AF-A0A6P6XZR6-F1
#
_cell.length_a   1.000
_cell.length_b   1.000
_cell.length_c   1.000
_cell.angle_alpha   90.00
_cell.angle_beta   90.00
_cell.angle_gamma   90.00
#
_symmetry.space_group_name_H-M   'P 1'
#
loop_
_entity.id
_entity.type
_entity.pdbx_description
1 polymer ?
#
loop_
_entity_poly.entity_id
_entity_poly.type
_entity_poly.pdbx_seq_one_letter_code
_entity_poly.pdbx_strand_id
1 'polypeptide(L)'
;MDPSSSSIMDRSTNIVSRFISQIYFVTLFYLNYFLQLLRWPFRRYDQDSVDHPSIRPSKAIIDSLMGNFENGRLINANESVEQTFQRLIESRQYETAMKLAKKFDLQMDLLWKNMWLQQQNEEKSIQLIDECLSKINDQKWIFNQCIECIPEQLPVLRHLLQFGIERIQMINTSTQSTTNDDNDDNLFMAKIEKTLKSYLNRLDLYEKILKSKFNNENDYCDQFDWKFFEKFRQKNSFQLAIEHAHQSDIETLSVLFAQEYQTLARNFFVIISNLPETLSPSQYKDLIRLAISTLTDKFFTVSNDKNEEQDDYEKNFFVNNPNYLKFKTEKSIDDEFLTGWFEYRSENILNLTMLIDNSLELLSIGIDDYNLLSLRNLYAELDLYSLFVYDGFSTTAMISFEKFRQLSIEEKMNLLFNDKMNDGMILIRNLFEKFFEKITEYSRHHQQTQTMNISRKELLRKFLINLVHKDFEQCLKIFETYTIVNRTPDQLKQLKILDDPCDLIELALDCIRSYSKPDDLDLAFKIMECLPERDQASLLNKQLNHGKNQDQQNEWLERFNRMNDEADDMAYHLSMVEFLCENSTRISVKELIRIANEDKADQQQLKFIEKIVNNFCKQRCSTSNNNISDHTTISNEWKQFFVNLKDLTKKYFPLINDEQLLEQTVRCLLWSNNEYFIQLAFKHIDHVELRNNSNSSAKKLNIEKGRSILRLVIQDYIRYAGPQPEDEMLKYAKMCLDFLQTLDPNDSDTINHLNFLEAIQLLNKEFPNKLWLPIRIHNISRQQELLDAILSSSNDAHKKIDEILKIISLLNLFKSSDDNSNDNDDNTDDDDEQEARLLNKIGEKAIENLDYKTANDLAINIMDRNLQSGWPLCYQICCLIMKRNDEDSEFGSSITIDQQLRLLSFVLANCPDNNIQIHYDLLNQLKHLKQLHLNHLVEPKIYINFHGQPTTTTIKMK
;
A
#
# COMPACT_ATOMS: atom_id res chain seq x y z
N MET A 1 3.43 28.46 29.02
CA MET A 1 4.16 28.12 30.26
C MET A 1 4.20 26.61 30.36
N ASP A 2 5.39 26.08 30.04
CA ASP A 2 5.95 24.80 30.49
C ASP A 2 5.93 24.66 32.03
N PRO A 3 6.21 23.48 32.64
CA PRO A 3 7.09 22.39 32.13
C PRO A 3 6.44 20.98 32.18
N SER A 4 6.83 19.92 31.47
CA SER A 4 8.02 19.45 30.73
C SER A 4 8.48 18.10 31.32
N SER A 5 8.63 17.12 30.42
CA SER A 5 9.65 16.06 30.41
C SER A 5 9.71 15.03 31.56
N SER A 6 9.23 13.80 31.31
CA SER A 6 10.03 12.55 31.46
C SER A 6 9.12 11.30 31.34
N SER A 7 9.05 10.64 30.18
CA SER A 7 8.50 9.26 30.15
C SER A 7 8.97 8.37 28.99
N ILE A 8 10.10 8.67 28.35
CA ILE A 8 10.66 7.81 27.27
C ILE A 8 12.16 7.53 27.54
N MET A 9 12.50 7.24 28.80
CA MET A 9 13.78 6.63 29.18
C MET A 9 13.65 5.30 29.95
N ASP A 10 12.43 4.82 30.24
CA ASP A 10 12.25 3.70 31.19
C ASP A 10 12.16 2.29 30.58
N ARG A 11 12.39 2.14 29.27
CA ARG A 11 12.47 0.81 28.63
C ARG A 11 13.88 0.37 28.25
N SER A 12 14.86 1.28 28.18
CA SER A 12 16.27 0.93 27.99
C SER A 12 17.04 0.79 29.31
N THR A 13 16.58 1.42 30.38
CA THR A 13 17.18 1.33 31.73
C THR A 13 16.89 0.02 32.43
N ASN A 14 15.80 -0.69 32.09
CA ASN A 14 15.41 -1.95 32.74
C ASN A 14 16.17 -3.19 32.24
N ILE A 15 16.83 -3.12 31.08
CA ILE A 15 17.65 -4.22 30.55
C ILE A 15 19.08 -4.09 31.08
N VAL A 16 19.61 -2.86 31.12
CA VAL A 16 20.93 -2.58 31.71
C VAL A 16 20.88 -2.74 33.24
N SER A 17 19.79 -2.36 33.91
CA SER A 17 19.59 -2.63 35.35
C SER A 17 19.51 -4.12 35.67
N ARG A 18 18.90 -4.94 34.81
CA ARG A 18 18.85 -6.41 34.98
C ARG A 18 20.20 -7.08 34.69
N PHE A 19 20.93 -6.62 33.68
CA PHE A 19 22.29 -7.10 33.38
C PHE A 19 23.30 -6.68 34.44
N ILE A 20 23.24 -5.43 34.90
CA ILE A 20 24.09 -4.94 36.00
C ILE A 20 23.69 -5.63 37.30
N SER A 21 22.41 -5.86 37.60
CA SER A 21 22.02 -6.59 38.81
C SER A 21 22.43 -8.07 38.78
N GLN A 22 22.46 -8.73 37.61
CA GLN A 22 22.96 -10.10 37.48
C GLN A 22 24.50 -10.19 37.55
N ILE A 23 25.22 -9.21 36.99
CA ILE A 23 26.68 -9.13 37.12
C ILE A 23 27.08 -8.70 38.54
N TYR A 24 26.30 -7.84 39.20
CA TYR A 24 26.47 -7.44 40.59
C TYR A 24 26.16 -8.60 41.54
N PHE A 25 25.19 -9.48 41.24
CA PHE A 25 24.90 -10.65 42.08
C PHE A 25 25.99 -11.72 41.99
N VAL A 26 26.56 -11.94 40.80
CA VAL A 26 27.67 -12.91 40.63
C VAL A 26 28.97 -12.37 41.21
N THR A 27 29.25 -11.06 41.04
CA THR A 27 30.42 -10.45 41.69
C THR A 27 30.25 -10.32 43.20
N LEU A 28 29.06 -10.02 43.75
CA LEU A 28 28.84 -10.06 45.21
C LEU A 28 28.92 -11.48 45.78
N PHE A 29 28.52 -12.52 45.05
CA PHE A 29 28.58 -13.91 45.53
C PHE A 29 30.03 -14.40 45.65
N TYR A 30 30.88 -14.09 44.68
CA TYR A 30 32.31 -14.42 44.75
C TYR A 30 33.11 -13.48 45.67
N LEU A 31 32.70 -12.21 45.79
CA LEU A 31 33.35 -11.27 46.71
C LEU A 31 32.93 -11.51 48.18
N ASN A 32 31.73 -12.03 48.45
CA ASN A 32 31.35 -12.54 49.79
C ASN A 32 32.07 -13.84 50.14
N TYR A 33 32.31 -14.74 49.17
CA TYR A 33 33.09 -15.96 49.40
C TYR A 33 34.56 -15.62 49.70
N PHE A 34 35.12 -14.61 49.04
CA PHE A 34 36.50 -14.15 49.26
C PHE A 34 36.64 -13.27 50.53
N LEU A 35 35.61 -12.51 50.91
CA LEU A 35 35.59 -11.74 52.16
C LEU A 35 35.23 -12.58 53.40
N GLN A 36 34.60 -13.75 53.24
CA GLN A 36 34.48 -14.76 54.31
C GLN A 36 35.82 -15.42 54.66
N LEU A 37 36.81 -15.40 53.76
CA LEU A 37 38.16 -15.92 54.01
C LEU A 37 39.11 -14.90 54.68
N LEU A 38 38.75 -13.61 54.75
CA LEU A 38 39.66 -12.54 55.17
C LEU A 38 39.21 -11.71 56.39
N ARG A 39 38.15 -12.11 57.12
CA ARG A 39 37.81 -11.48 58.41
C ARG A 39 37.54 -12.50 59.52
N TRP A 40 38.50 -12.52 60.46
CA TRP A 40 38.39 -12.83 61.90
C TRP A 40 38.57 -14.30 62.37
N PRO A 41 39.06 -14.53 63.61
CA PRO A 41 40.30 -13.99 64.19
C PRO A 41 41.08 -15.04 65.01
N PHE A 42 42.29 -14.65 65.41
CA PHE A 42 42.97 -15.00 66.67
C PHE A 42 42.36 -16.06 67.61
N ARG A 43 43.21 -17.04 67.93
CA ARG A 43 43.55 -17.52 69.28
C ARG A 43 42.41 -17.64 70.31
N ARG A 44 42.21 -18.86 70.80
CA ARG A 44 42.74 -19.39 72.09
C ARG A 44 42.43 -20.90 72.11
N TYR A 45 43.43 -21.77 72.31
CA TYR A 45 43.99 -22.16 73.61
C TYR A 45 42.90 -22.57 74.60
N ASP A 46 42.89 -23.84 75.00
CA ASP A 46 43.53 -24.29 76.25
C ASP A 46 43.23 -25.80 76.42
N GLN A 47 44.27 -26.62 76.59
CA GLN A 47 44.70 -27.24 77.88
C GLN A 47 44.19 -28.69 77.93
N ASP A 48 44.97 -29.74 78.25
CA ASP A 48 46.17 -29.93 79.07
C ASP A 48 46.91 -31.18 78.52
N SER A 49 48.22 -31.44 78.67
CA SER A 49 49.12 -31.23 79.80
C SER A 49 50.58 -31.59 79.40
N VAL A 50 51.55 -30.77 79.86
CA VAL A 50 52.80 -31.16 80.59
C VAL A 50 53.82 -32.04 79.83
N ASP A 51 55.12 -31.75 79.61
CA ASP A 51 56.13 -30.90 80.27
C ASP A 51 57.33 -30.63 79.31
N HIS A 52 58.04 -29.53 79.62
CA HIS A 52 59.39 -29.02 79.25
C HIS A 52 60.54 -29.97 78.82
N PRO A 53 61.74 -29.47 78.42
CA PRO A 53 62.12 -28.24 77.70
C PRO A 53 63.20 -28.45 76.59
N SER A 54 63.36 -27.39 75.78
CA SER A 54 64.51 -26.98 74.95
C SER A 54 65.90 -27.57 75.28
N ILE A 55 66.68 -27.92 74.24
CA ILE A 55 68.14 -27.69 74.12
C ILE A 55 68.60 -27.96 72.67
N ARG A 56 69.33 -27.02 72.06
CA ARG A 56 70.16 -27.24 70.85
C ARG A 56 71.22 -28.31 71.15
N PRO A 57 71.53 -29.27 70.27
CA PRO A 57 72.81 -29.94 70.33
C PRO A 57 73.83 -29.20 69.46
N SER A 58 74.93 -28.89 70.14
CA SER A 58 76.19 -28.37 69.66
C SER A 58 76.84 -29.22 68.56
N LYS A 59 77.77 -28.56 67.85
CA LYS A 59 78.78 -29.01 66.89
C LYS A 59 79.72 -30.14 67.38
N ALA A 60 79.26 -31.04 68.25
CA ALA A 60 80.02 -32.11 68.91
C ALA A 60 79.37 -33.51 68.75
N ILE A 61 78.22 -33.63 68.06
CA ILE A 61 77.58 -34.93 67.76
C ILE A 61 77.87 -35.39 66.31
N ILE A 62 78.18 -34.46 65.42
CA ILE A 62 78.57 -34.74 64.02
C ILE A 62 79.95 -35.44 63.96
N ASP A 63 80.87 -35.11 64.87
CA ASP A 63 82.19 -35.78 64.94
C ASP A 63 82.13 -37.18 65.56
N SER A 64 81.04 -37.53 66.26
CA SER A 64 80.80 -38.90 66.79
C SER A 64 80.00 -39.80 65.83
N LEU A 65 79.40 -39.25 64.78
CA LEU A 65 78.67 -40.00 63.75
C LEU A 65 79.55 -40.35 62.53
N MET A 66 80.72 -39.73 62.41
CA MET A 66 81.76 -40.09 61.42
C MET A 66 82.59 -41.33 61.83
N GLY A 67 82.39 -41.89 63.03
CA GLY A 67 83.07 -43.09 63.52
C GLY A 67 82.38 -44.43 63.23
N ASN A 68 81.15 -44.42 62.68
CA ASN A 68 80.38 -45.65 62.38
C ASN A 68 80.25 -45.96 60.88
N PHE A 69 81.09 -45.32 60.05
CA PHE A 69 81.11 -45.48 58.58
C PHE A 69 82.01 -46.62 58.06
N GLU A 70 82.43 -47.56 58.91
CA GLU A 70 83.34 -48.66 58.49
C GLU A 70 82.71 -50.05 58.39
N ASN A 71 81.46 -50.27 58.79
CA ASN A 71 80.87 -51.62 58.74
C ASN A 71 79.59 -51.71 57.93
N GLY A 72 79.75 -51.80 56.60
CA GLY A 72 79.10 -52.82 55.75
C GLY A 72 77.64 -53.23 56.01
N ARG A 73 76.74 -52.30 56.35
CA ARG A 73 75.29 -52.57 56.39
C ARG A 73 74.51 -51.41 55.78
N LEU A 74 74.48 -51.40 54.45
CA LEU A 74 73.46 -50.74 53.64
C LEU A 74 72.75 -51.77 52.76
N ILE A 75 72.42 -52.93 53.34
CA ILE A 75 71.55 -53.92 52.70
C ILE A 75 70.54 -54.33 53.77
N ASN A 76 69.27 -54.00 53.56
CA ASN A 76 68.19 -54.69 54.28
C ASN A 76 68.43 -56.18 54.03
N ALA A 77 68.51 -57.03 55.06
CA ALA A 77 68.95 -58.42 54.92
C ALA A 77 68.13 -59.29 53.95
N ASN A 78 67.03 -58.76 53.38
CA ASN A 78 66.13 -59.42 52.43
C ASN A 78 66.11 -58.77 51.02
N GLU A 79 66.96 -57.78 50.71
CA GLU A 79 66.97 -57.09 49.40
C GLU A 79 68.26 -57.37 48.61
N SER A 80 68.16 -57.63 47.30
CA SER A 80 69.32 -57.81 46.42
C SER A 80 70.06 -56.50 46.15
N VAL A 81 71.31 -56.56 45.64
CA VAL A 81 72.09 -55.36 45.26
C VAL A 81 71.38 -54.55 44.17
N GLU A 82 70.70 -55.21 43.24
CA GLU A 82 69.87 -54.60 42.20
C GLU A 82 68.62 -53.93 42.78
N GLN A 83 67.94 -54.55 43.74
CA GLN A 83 66.79 -53.95 44.44
C GLN A 83 67.21 -52.74 45.29
N THR A 84 68.39 -52.82 45.92
CA THR A 84 68.99 -51.70 46.67
C THR A 84 69.34 -50.56 45.72
N PHE A 85 69.85 -50.86 44.53
CA PHE A 85 70.14 -49.88 43.48
C PHE A 85 68.86 -49.21 42.94
N GLN A 86 67.82 -49.99 42.64
CA GLN A 86 66.51 -49.44 42.23
C GLN A 86 65.91 -48.56 43.31
N ARG A 87 65.92 -48.99 44.59
CA ARG A 87 65.45 -48.17 45.71
C ARG A 87 66.25 -46.87 45.86
N LEU A 88 67.57 -46.90 45.68
CA LEU A 88 68.42 -45.71 45.75
C LEU A 88 68.13 -44.72 44.60
N ILE A 89 67.79 -45.25 43.41
CA ILE A 89 67.34 -44.44 42.28
C ILE A 89 65.96 -43.83 42.56
N GLU A 90 65.01 -44.62 43.07
CA GLU A 90 63.66 -44.15 43.44
C GLU A 90 63.69 -43.11 44.58
N SER A 91 64.63 -43.24 45.52
CA SER A 91 64.84 -42.31 46.64
C SER A 91 65.74 -41.11 46.30
N ARG A 92 66.09 -40.91 45.01
CA ARG A 92 66.84 -39.74 44.48
C ARG A 92 68.26 -39.58 45.02
N GLN A 93 68.85 -40.65 45.56
CA GLN A 93 70.23 -40.63 46.05
C GLN A 93 71.20 -41.05 44.94
N TYR A 94 71.26 -40.26 43.86
CA TYR A 94 71.99 -40.59 42.62
C TYR A 94 73.51 -40.71 42.83
N GLU A 95 74.11 -39.96 43.74
CA GLU A 95 75.55 -40.04 44.02
C GLU A 95 75.94 -41.38 44.68
N THR A 96 75.15 -41.84 45.64
CA THR A 96 75.35 -43.15 46.29
C THR A 96 74.99 -44.29 45.36
N ALA A 97 73.94 -44.13 44.54
CA ALA A 97 73.59 -45.09 43.49
C ALA A 97 74.70 -45.21 42.43
N MET A 98 75.32 -44.10 42.03
CA MET A 98 76.45 -44.09 41.08
C MET A 98 77.71 -44.76 41.68
N LYS A 99 78.01 -44.53 42.96
CA LYS A 99 79.11 -45.24 43.66
C LYS A 99 78.84 -46.75 43.75
N LEU A 100 77.58 -47.14 43.97
CA LEU A 100 77.15 -48.53 44.05
C LEU A 100 77.22 -49.21 42.68
N ALA A 101 76.73 -48.56 41.61
CA ALA A 101 76.81 -49.08 40.25
C ALA A 101 78.25 -49.24 39.74
N LYS A 102 79.14 -48.27 40.01
CA LYS A 102 80.57 -48.39 39.67
C LYS A 102 81.29 -49.51 40.44
N LYS A 103 80.82 -49.84 41.64
CA LYS A 103 81.41 -50.90 42.48
C LYS A 103 80.94 -52.30 42.10
N PHE A 104 79.74 -52.43 41.51
CA PHE A 104 79.10 -53.71 41.18
C PHE A 104 78.82 -53.89 39.67
N ASP A 105 79.39 -53.05 38.82
CA ASP A 105 79.25 -53.05 37.35
C ASP A 105 77.79 -53.09 36.86
N LEU A 106 76.92 -52.33 37.53
CA LEU A 106 75.50 -52.24 37.18
C LEU A 106 75.26 -51.27 36.02
N GLN A 107 74.23 -51.54 35.21
CA GLN A 107 73.87 -50.69 34.06
C GLN A 107 73.52 -49.27 34.49
N MET A 108 74.41 -48.33 34.17
CA MET A 108 74.26 -46.89 34.47
C MET A 108 73.12 -46.23 33.69
N ASP A 109 72.71 -46.79 32.55
CA ASP A 109 71.59 -46.29 31.75
C ASP A 109 70.30 -46.16 32.59
N LEU A 110 70.02 -47.11 33.49
CA LEU A 110 68.85 -47.04 34.39
C LEU A 110 68.90 -45.83 35.32
N LEU A 111 70.10 -45.44 35.76
CA LEU A 111 70.31 -44.27 36.62
C LEU A 111 70.13 -42.97 35.84
N TRP A 112 70.75 -42.85 34.66
CA TRP A 112 70.65 -41.66 33.81
C TRP A 112 69.24 -41.46 33.24
N LYS A 113 68.57 -42.55 32.83
CA LYS A 113 67.16 -42.53 32.39
C LYS A 113 66.22 -42.06 33.51
N ASN A 114 66.41 -42.56 34.73
CA ASN A 114 65.60 -42.09 35.87
C ASN A 114 65.91 -40.64 36.24
N MET A 115 67.17 -40.21 36.18
CA MET A 115 67.50 -38.81 36.44
C MET A 115 66.88 -37.88 35.39
N TRP A 116 66.80 -38.30 34.12
CA TRP A 116 66.10 -37.54 33.07
C TRP A 116 64.57 -37.51 33.25
N LEU A 117 63.95 -38.65 33.56
CA LEU A 117 62.49 -38.76 33.69
C LEU A 117 61.92 -38.10 34.96
N GLN A 118 62.74 -37.97 36.01
CA GLN A 118 62.31 -37.35 37.27
C GLN A 118 62.31 -35.82 37.23
N GLN A 119 63.03 -35.21 36.28
CA GLN A 119 63.03 -33.77 36.09
C GLN A 119 61.76 -33.35 35.34
N GLN A 120 61.05 -32.35 35.87
CA GLN A 120 59.93 -31.76 35.16
C GLN A 120 60.42 -31.02 33.91
N ASN A 121 59.53 -30.77 32.95
CA ASN A 121 59.91 -30.04 31.73
C ASN A 121 60.44 -28.62 32.02
N GLU A 122 60.02 -28.01 33.14
CA GLU A 122 60.50 -26.73 33.68
C GLU A 122 61.98 -26.77 34.11
N GLU A 123 62.45 -27.92 34.60
CA GLU A 123 63.78 -28.08 35.21
C GLU A 123 64.84 -28.59 34.21
N LYS A 124 64.42 -28.95 32.99
CA LYS A 124 65.33 -29.42 31.93
C LYS A 124 66.18 -28.25 31.42
N SER A 125 67.51 -28.43 31.48
CA SER A 125 68.50 -27.45 31.05
C SER A 125 69.44 -28.02 29.98
N ILE A 126 70.15 -27.15 29.25
CA ILE A 126 71.18 -27.54 28.27
C ILE A 126 72.26 -28.43 28.94
N GLN A 127 72.66 -28.07 30.17
CA GLN A 127 73.63 -28.86 30.95
C GLN A 127 73.12 -30.27 31.26
N LEU A 128 71.84 -30.42 31.61
CA LEU A 128 71.23 -31.72 31.87
C LEU A 128 71.24 -32.60 30.61
N ILE A 129 70.96 -32.03 29.44
CA ILE A 129 71.02 -32.73 28.14
C ILE A 129 72.43 -33.27 27.91
N ASP A 130 73.44 -32.40 27.99
CA ASP A 130 74.83 -32.75 27.71
C ASP A 130 75.41 -33.73 28.75
N GLU A 131 74.99 -33.66 30.02
CA GLU A 131 75.51 -34.52 31.08
C GLU A 131 74.79 -35.85 31.23
N CYS A 132 73.51 -35.94 30.85
CA CYS A 132 72.68 -37.12 31.05
C CYS A 132 72.48 -37.91 29.75
N LEU A 133 72.05 -37.26 28.67
CA LEU A 133 71.73 -37.96 27.42
C LEU A 133 72.98 -38.44 26.68
N SER A 134 74.10 -37.74 26.82
CA SER A 134 75.38 -38.16 26.22
C SER A 134 75.94 -39.47 26.81
N LYS A 135 75.58 -39.79 28.06
CA LYS A 135 76.10 -40.94 28.83
C LYS A 135 75.22 -42.19 28.73
N ILE A 136 74.08 -42.11 28.03
CA ILE A 136 73.15 -43.24 27.82
C ILE A 136 73.56 -43.98 26.54
N ASN A 137 73.54 -45.32 26.59
CA ASN A 137 73.89 -46.17 25.45
C ASN A 137 72.68 -46.56 24.59
N ASP A 138 71.49 -46.63 25.18
CA ASP A 138 70.24 -46.96 24.49
C ASP A 138 69.81 -45.86 23.48
N GLN A 139 70.20 -46.04 22.22
CA GLN A 139 69.93 -45.08 21.14
C GLN A 139 68.45 -44.90 20.83
N LYS A 140 67.67 -46.00 20.82
CA LYS A 140 66.22 -45.95 20.54
C LYS A 140 65.50 -45.11 21.60
N TRP A 141 65.88 -45.27 22.86
CA TRP A 141 65.34 -44.46 23.94
C TRP A 141 65.73 -42.99 23.82
N ILE A 142 66.99 -42.67 23.50
CA ILE A 142 67.45 -41.28 23.31
C ILE A 142 66.64 -40.59 22.20
N PHE A 143 66.44 -41.25 21.05
CA PHE A 143 65.69 -40.64 19.95
C PHE A 143 64.21 -40.44 20.28
N ASN A 144 63.58 -41.40 20.98
CA ASN A 144 62.22 -41.20 21.46
C ASN A 144 62.15 -40.00 22.43
N GLN A 145 63.15 -39.82 23.30
CA GLN A 145 63.19 -38.63 24.16
C GLN A 145 63.40 -37.33 23.37
N CYS A 146 64.28 -37.30 22.36
CA CYS A 146 64.45 -36.12 21.51
C CYS A 146 63.17 -35.76 20.73
N ILE A 147 62.34 -36.74 20.39
CA ILE A 147 61.07 -36.53 19.66
C ILE A 147 59.94 -36.15 20.62
N GLU A 148 59.75 -36.90 21.70
CA GLU A 148 58.58 -36.76 22.59
C GLU A 148 58.75 -35.61 23.59
N CYS A 149 59.94 -35.41 24.15
CA CYS A 149 60.17 -34.43 25.19
C CYS A 149 60.15 -32.99 24.65
N ILE A 150 59.39 -32.11 25.31
CA ILE A 150 59.34 -30.68 25.01
C ILE A 150 59.68 -29.90 26.27
N PRO A 151 60.92 -29.38 26.39
CA PRO A 151 61.30 -28.45 27.45
C PRO A 151 60.51 -27.14 27.36
N GLU A 152 60.32 -26.45 28.50
CA GLU A 152 59.59 -25.16 28.51
C GLU A 152 60.37 -24.00 27.91
N GLN A 153 61.70 -24.09 27.86
CA GLN A 153 62.54 -23.03 27.33
C GLN A 153 62.90 -23.30 25.87
N LEU A 154 62.65 -22.33 24.99
CA LEU A 154 62.94 -22.41 23.55
C LEU A 154 64.41 -22.79 23.25
N PRO A 155 65.45 -22.19 23.88
CA PRO A 155 66.84 -22.57 23.63
C PRO A 155 67.15 -24.02 24.02
N VAL A 156 66.53 -24.54 25.09
CA VAL A 156 66.73 -25.91 25.57
C VAL A 156 66.10 -26.91 24.60
N LEU A 157 64.89 -26.63 24.11
CA LEU A 157 64.24 -27.47 23.11
C LEU A 157 65.03 -27.51 21.78
N ARG A 158 65.53 -26.35 21.32
CA ARG A 158 66.40 -26.28 20.14
C ARG A 158 67.63 -27.15 20.31
N HIS A 159 68.31 -27.04 21.46
CA HIS A 159 69.48 -27.86 21.77
C HIS A 159 69.15 -29.35 21.81
N LEU A 160 67.99 -29.75 22.37
CA LEU A 160 67.55 -31.15 22.43
C LEU A 160 67.32 -31.76 21.04
N LEU A 161 66.68 -31.02 20.14
CA LEU A 161 66.43 -31.47 18.76
C LEU A 161 67.74 -31.56 17.97
N GLN A 162 68.60 -30.54 18.11
CA GLN A 162 69.92 -30.50 17.47
C GLN A 162 70.82 -31.64 17.96
N PHE A 163 70.84 -31.90 19.27
CA PHE A 163 71.53 -33.04 19.87
C PHE A 163 71.10 -34.37 19.23
N GLY A 164 69.79 -34.57 19.03
CA GLY A 164 69.26 -35.75 18.36
C GLY A 164 69.78 -35.91 16.92
N ILE A 165 69.81 -34.81 16.15
CA ILE A 165 70.31 -34.81 14.75
C ILE A 165 71.81 -35.10 14.71
N GLU A 166 72.60 -34.44 15.55
CA GLU A 166 74.05 -34.63 15.64
C GLU A 166 74.39 -36.07 16.04
N ARG A 167 73.64 -36.64 16.98
CA ARG A 167 73.80 -38.04 17.41
C ARG A 167 73.54 -39.03 16.26
N ILE A 168 72.54 -38.78 15.42
CA ILE A 168 72.28 -39.60 14.22
C ILE A 168 73.44 -39.48 13.22
N GLN A 169 73.94 -38.28 12.97
CA GLN A 169 75.07 -38.05 12.07
C GLN A 169 76.35 -38.76 12.55
N MET A 170 76.61 -38.77 13.86
CA MET A 170 77.72 -39.51 14.46
C MET A 170 77.59 -41.03 14.28
N ILE A 171 76.37 -41.57 14.40
CA ILE A 171 76.13 -43.01 14.19
C ILE A 171 76.32 -43.37 12.72
N ASN A 172 75.72 -42.60 11.80
CA ASN A 172 75.82 -42.82 10.35
C ASN A 172 77.26 -42.72 9.82
N THR A 173 78.12 -41.92 10.46
CA THR A 173 79.56 -41.84 10.11
C THR A 173 80.37 -43.00 10.68
N SER A 174 79.91 -43.63 11.76
CA SER A 174 80.57 -44.77 12.41
C SER A 174 80.22 -46.11 11.76
N THR A 175 79.02 -46.25 11.19
CA THR A 175 78.49 -47.49 10.59
C THR A 175 78.89 -47.73 9.13
N GLN A 176 79.65 -46.84 8.48
CA GLN A 176 80.15 -47.06 7.10
C GLN A 176 81.14 -48.23 6.94
N SER A 177 81.36 -49.06 7.97
CA SER A 177 82.39 -50.10 7.97
C SER A 177 81.93 -51.55 8.15
N THR A 178 80.65 -51.88 8.36
CA THR A 178 80.23 -53.30 8.49
C THR A 178 78.80 -53.63 8.00
N THR A 179 78.73 -54.43 6.93
CA THR A 179 77.73 -55.46 6.53
C THR A 179 76.20 -55.18 6.47
N ASN A 180 75.69 -55.06 5.24
CA ASN A 180 74.44 -55.51 4.57
C ASN A 180 73.14 -55.99 5.29
N ASP A 181 73.02 -56.07 6.63
CA ASP A 181 71.75 -56.47 7.31
C ASP A 181 70.90 -55.26 7.79
N ASP A 182 71.33 -54.02 7.49
CA ASP A 182 70.84 -52.79 8.13
C ASP A 182 69.67 -52.06 7.43
N ASN A 183 68.89 -52.67 6.54
CA ASN A 183 67.88 -51.91 5.77
C ASN A 183 66.75 -51.33 6.65
N ASP A 184 66.28 -52.07 7.66
CA ASP A 184 65.19 -51.62 8.53
C ASP A 184 65.65 -50.60 9.59
N ASP A 185 66.85 -50.80 10.16
CA ASP A 185 67.41 -49.85 11.13
C ASP A 185 67.85 -48.54 10.44
N ASN A 186 68.42 -48.60 9.22
CA ASN A 186 68.70 -47.39 8.43
C ASN A 186 67.41 -46.65 8.04
N LEU A 187 66.34 -47.38 7.69
CA LEU A 187 65.03 -46.78 7.41
C LEU A 187 64.41 -46.13 8.65
N PHE A 188 64.53 -46.76 9.82
CA PHE A 188 64.09 -46.19 11.10
C PHE A 188 64.87 -44.93 11.45
N MET A 189 66.19 -44.94 11.31
CA MET A 189 67.06 -43.79 11.56
C MET A 189 66.77 -42.64 10.59
N ALA A 190 66.56 -42.92 9.30
CA ALA A 190 66.18 -41.93 8.30
C ALA A 190 64.80 -41.29 8.61
N LYS A 191 63.84 -42.08 9.12
CA LYS A 191 62.54 -41.56 9.56
C LYS A 191 62.68 -40.63 10.77
N ILE A 192 63.46 -41.01 11.78
CA ILE A 192 63.73 -40.16 12.96
C ILE A 192 64.44 -38.87 12.54
N GLU A 193 65.46 -38.95 11.69
CA GLU A 193 66.18 -37.78 11.20
C GLU A 193 65.26 -36.82 10.46
N LYS A 194 64.35 -37.35 9.61
CA LYS A 194 63.32 -36.56 8.93
C LYS A 194 62.38 -35.89 9.93
N THR A 195 61.91 -36.61 10.96
CA THR A 195 61.03 -36.07 12.00
C THR A 195 61.70 -34.97 12.83
N LEU A 196 62.95 -35.17 13.27
CA LEU A 196 63.70 -34.18 14.03
C LEU A 196 63.97 -32.91 13.22
N LYS A 197 64.37 -33.04 11.95
CA LYS A 197 64.51 -31.89 11.04
C LYS A 197 63.19 -31.17 10.82
N SER A 198 62.09 -31.91 10.67
CA SER A 198 60.75 -31.32 10.56
C SER A 198 60.37 -30.53 11.81
N TYR A 199 60.62 -31.07 13.01
CA TYR A 199 60.36 -30.37 14.28
C TYR A 199 61.26 -29.16 14.47
N LEU A 200 62.53 -29.22 14.05
CA LEU A 200 63.43 -28.07 14.08
C LEU A 200 62.94 -26.96 13.14
N ASN A 201 62.54 -27.29 11.92
CA ASN A 201 61.96 -26.33 10.97
C ASN A 201 60.66 -25.72 11.51
N ARG A 202 59.80 -26.53 12.17
CA ARG A 202 58.60 -26.03 12.85
C ARG A 202 58.94 -25.11 14.03
N LEU A 203 59.99 -25.40 14.78
CA LEU A 203 60.46 -24.54 15.86
C LEU A 203 60.98 -23.20 15.33
N ASP A 204 61.75 -23.22 14.23
CA ASP A 204 62.22 -22.00 13.55
C ASP A 204 61.06 -21.14 13.04
N LEU A 205 60.03 -21.78 12.51
CA LEU A 205 58.81 -21.11 12.08
C LEU A 205 58.08 -20.47 13.26
N TYR A 206 57.88 -21.20 14.37
CA TYR A 206 57.23 -20.66 15.55
C TYR A 206 58.04 -19.53 16.18
N GLU A 207 59.37 -19.64 16.22
CA GLU A 207 60.25 -18.55 16.67
C GLU A 207 60.09 -17.29 15.80
N LYS A 208 60.01 -17.44 14.47
CA LYS A 208 59.74 -16.30 13.57
C LYS A 208 58.37 -15.67 13.82
N ILE A 209 57.35 -16.48 14.11
CA ILE A 209 56.01 -15.98 14.48
C ILE A 209 56.10 -15.18 15.78
N LEU A 210 56.78 -15.69 16.80
CA LEU A 210 56.98 -14.99 18.07
C LEU A 210 57.75 -13.67 17.88
N LYS A 211 58.82 -13.67 17.07
CA LYS A 211 59.58 -12.45 16.73
C LYS A 211 58.73 -11.41 16.00
N SER A 212 57.82 -11.85 15.13
CA SER A 212 56.90 -10.93 14.44
C SER A 212 55.87 -10.30 15.38
N LYS A 213 55.50 -10.97 16.46
CA LYS A 213 54.54 -10.47 17.46
C LYS A 213 55.20 -9.64 18.56
N PHE A 214 56.44 -9.97 18.91
CA PHE A 214 57.20 -9.34 19.98
C PHE A 214 58.49 -8.74 19.43
N ASN A 215 58.48 -7.43 19.16
CA ASN A 215 59.57 -6.70 18.50
C ASN A 215 60.90 -6.64 19.30
N ASN A 216 60.95 -7.13 20.55
CA ASN A 216 62.14 -7.09 21.41
C ASN A 216 62.87 -8.43 21.39
N GLU A 217 64.18 -8.42 21.10
CA GLU A 217 65.02 -9.62 20.95
C GLU A 217 65.10 -10.53 22.18
N ASN A 218 64.76 -10.05 23.38
CA ASN A 218 64.83 -10.85 24.60
C ASN A 218 63.46 -11.28 25.16
N ASP A 219 62.35 -10.64 24.76
CA ASP A 219 61.02 -10.92 25.34
C ASP A 219 60.35 -12.14 24.69
N TYR A 220 60.68 -12.47 23.44
CA TYR A 220 59.96 -13.52 22.71
C TYR A 220 60.25 -14.95 23.22
N CYS A 221 61.43 -15.18 23.79
CA CYS A 221 61.79 -16.48 24.38
C CYS A 221 60.94 -16.81 25.60
N ASP A 222 60.57 -15.79 26.40
CA ASP A 222 59.72 -15.94 27.59
C ASP A 222 58.24 -16.15 27.23
N GLN A 223 57.84 -15.83 25.99
CA GLN A 223 56.48 -16.04 25.47
C GLN A 223 56.29 -17.38 24.76
N PHE A 224 57.32 -18.24 24.75
CA PHE A 224 57.22 -19.57 24.15
C PHE A 224 56.28 -20.47 24.96
N ASP A 225 55.20 -20.93 24.33
CA ASP A 225 54.29 -21.91 24.93
C ASP A 225 54.60 -23.31 24.38
N TRP A 226 55.20 -24.14 25.23
CA TRP A 226 55.58 -25.50 24.87
C TRP A 226 54.37 -26.42 24.63
N LYS A 227 53.23 -26.18 25.31
CA LYS A 227 51.99 -26.96 25.12
C LYS A 227 51.33 -26.59 23.81
N PHE A 228 51.40 -25.32 23.42
CA PHE A 228 51.00 -24.89 22.09
C PHE A 228 51.91 -25.52 21.03
N PHE A 229 53.23 -25.48 21.23
CA PHE A 229 54.20 -26.05 20.30
C PHE A 229 54.01 -27.56 20.08
N GLU A 230 53.65 -28.31 21.13
CA GLU A 230 53.34 -29.74 21.04
C GLU A 230 52.27 -30.04 19.99
N LYS A 231 51.22 -29.22 19.95
CA LYS A 231 50.14 -29.32 18.97
C LYS A 231 50.57 -28.74 17.63
N PHE A 232 51.28 -27.63 17.63
CA PHE A 232 51.74 -26.92 16.43
C PHE A 232 52.63 -27.80 15.55
N ARG A 233 53.61 -28.50 16.13
CA ARG A 233 54.57 -29.34 15.37
C ARG A 233 53.92 -30.55 14.68
N GLN A 234 52.72 -30.94 15.11
CA GLN A 234 51.97 -32.07 14.56
C GLN A 234 50.99 -31.64 13.45
N LYS A 235 50.72 -30.33 13.31
CA LYS A 235 49.77 -29.82 12.31
C LYS A 235 50.43 -29.60 10.96
N ASN A 236 49.64 -29.80 9.91
CA ASN A 236 50.01 -29.39 8.58
C ASN A 236 49.99 -27.86 8.45
N SER A 237 50.85 -27.31 7.61
CA SER A 237 50.93 -25.89 7.24
C SER A 237 49.59 -25.36 6.76
N PHE A 238 48.86 -26.12 5.92
CA PHE A 238 47.55 -25.70 5.45
C PHE A 238 46.51 -25.66 6.58
N GLN A 239 46.48 -26.68 7.44
CA GLN A 239 45.61 -26.70 8.61
C GLN A 239 45.90 -25.52 9.55
N LEU A 240 47.18 -25.28 9.83
CA LEU A 240 47.65 -24.19 10.67
C LEU A 240 47.21 -22.83 10.09
N ALA A 241 47.41 -22.61 8.79
CA ALA A 241 47.01 -21.38 8.14
C ALA A 241 45.49 -21.15 8.19
N ILE A 242 44.67 -22.19 8.02
CA ILE A 242 43.21 -22.08 8.15
C ILE A 242 42.78 -21.73 9.59
N GLU A 243 43.35 -22.40 10.59
CA GLU A 243 43.04 -22.13 12.00
C GLU A 243 43.42 -20.70 12.42
N HIS A 244 44.59 -20.21 11.99
CA HIS A 244 45.02 -18.83 12.26
C HIS A 244 44.21 -17.80 11.45
N ALA A 245 43.74 -18.16 10.25
CA ALA A 245 42.79 -17.32 9.52
C ALA A 245 41.47 -17.16 10.29
N HIS A 246 40.89 -18.25 10.83
CA HIS A 246 39.68 -18.17 11.65
C HIS A 246 39.88 -17.32 12.92
N GLN A 247 41.10 -17.29 13.47
CA GLN A 247 41.46 -16.48 14.64
C GLN A 247 41.78 -15.01 14.31
N SER A 248 41.77 -14.61 13.03
CA SER A 248 42.18 -13.27 12.57
C SER A 248 43.64 -12.91 12.92
N ASP A 249 44.53 -13.90 12.95
CA ASP A 249 45.96 -13.72 13.31
C ASP A 249 46.81 -13.41 12.06
N ILE A 250 46.71 -12.16 11.61
CA ILE A 250 47.27 -11.70 10.33
C ILE A 250 48.80 -11.73 10.34
N GLU A 251 49.42 -11.40 11.47
CA GLU A 251 50.87 -11.42 11.63
C GLU A 251 51.42 -12.83 11.44
N THR A 252 50.79 -13.84 12.06
CA THR A 252 51.20 -15.23 11.89
C THR A 252 51.03 -15.70 10.45
N LEU A 253 49.91 -15.34 9.81
CA LEU A 253 49.68 -15.66 8.40
C LEU A 253 50.72 -15.03 7.47
N SER A 254 51.15 -13.79 7.74
CA SER A 254 52.19 -13.13 6.95
C SER A 254 53.51 -13.88 7.00
N VAL A 255 53.90 -14.40 8.17
CA VAL A 255 55.09 -15.22 8.34
C VAL A 255 54.92 -16.56 7.63
N LEU A 256 53.75 -17.21 7.73
CA LEU A 256 53.46 -18.47 7.03
C LEU A 256 53.53 -18.30 5.51
N PHE A 257 52.95 -17.21 4.97
CA PHE A 257 52.97 -16.93 3.54
C PHE A 257 54.38 -16.62 3.04
N ALA A 258 55.22 -15.96 3.83
CA ALA A 258 56.60 -15.66 3.45
C ALA A 258 57.52 -16.89 3.56
N GLN A 259 57.35 -17.74 4.57
CA GLN A 259 58.28 -18.84 4.88
C GLN A 259 57.88 -20.18 4.24
N GLU A 260 56.58 -20.47 4.13
CA GLU A 260 56.05 -21.75 3.63
C GLU A 260 55.35 -21.62 2.27
N TYR A 261 55.67 -20.57 1.50
CA TYR A 261 55.02 -20.28 0.21
C TYR A 261 55.04 -21.46 -0.77
N GLN A 262 56.08 -22.29 -0.77
CA GLN A 262 56.19 -23.45 -1.67
C GLN A 262 55.05 -24.45 -1.48
N THR A 263 54.56 -24.58 -0.25
CA THR A 263 53.44 -25.49 0.10
C THR A 263 52.09 -24.78 0.06
N LEU A 264 52.04 -23.52 0.52
CA LEU A 264 50.78 -22.80 0.73
C LEU A 264 50.31 -21.95 -0.46
N ALA A 265 51.18 -21.59 -1.40
CA ALA A 265 50.86 -20.61 -2.43
C ALA A 265 49.62 -20.97 -3.26
N ARG A 266 49.43 -22.26 -3.57
CA ARG A 266 48.24 -22.76 -4.29
C ARG A 266 46.93 -22.42 -3.59
N ASN A 267 46.97 -22.22 -2.28
CA ASN A 267 45.83 -22.05 -1.41
C ASN A 267 45.79 -20.66 -0.75
N PHE A 268 46.64 -19.70 -1.14
CA PHE A 268 46.66 -18.37 -0.50
C PHE A 268 45.30 -17.66 -0.51
N PHE A 269 44.64 -17.56 -1.66
CA PHE A 269 43.31 -16.94 -1.75
C PHE A 269 42.23 -17.77 -1.05
N VAL A 270 42.38 -19.09 -0.94
CA VAL A 270 41.52 -19.94 -0.12
C VAL A 270 41.66 -19.60 1.36
N ILE A 271 42.90 -19.46 1.85
CA ILE A 271 43.21 -19.12 3.23
C ILE A 271 42.72 -17.71 3.58
N ILE A 272 42.98 -16.71 2.73
CA ILE A 272 42.49 -15.34 2.94
C ILE A 272 40.95 -15.31 2.96
N SER A 273 40.29 -16.12 2.12
CA SER A 273 38.82 -16.21 2.12
C SER A 273 38.21 -16.83 3.38
N ASN A 274 39.04 -17.45 4.25
CA ASN A 274 38.62 -17.98 5.55
C ASN A 274 38.82 -16.98 6.70
N LEU A 275 39.37 -15.78 6.43
CA LEU A 275 39.33 -14.71 7.42
C LEU A 275 37.87 -14.34 7.74
N PRO A 276 37.51 -14.07 9.01
CA PRO A 276 36.16 -13.67 9.37
C PRO A 276 35.66 -12.48 8.55
N GLU A 277 34.42 -12.54 8.09
CA GLU A 277 33.78 -11.46 7.32
C GLU A 277 33.69 -10.13 8.08
N THR A 278 33.74 -10.18 9.41
CA THR A 278 33.73 -9.00 10.29
C THR A 278 35.07 -8.28 10.35
N LEU A 279 36.15 -8.91 9.88
CA LEU A 279 37.50 -8.32 9.89
C LEU A 279 37.61 -7.26 8.80
N SER A 280 38.11 -6.07 9.14
CA SER A 280 38.29 -4.99 8.17
C SER A 280 39.37 -5.36 7.13
N PRO A 281 39.09 -5.23 5.83
CA PRO A 281 40.05 -5.45 4.75
C PRO A 281 41.36 -4.67 4.85
N SER A 282 41.36 -3.47 5.43
CA SER A 282 42.62 -2.73 5.65
C SER A 282 43.61 -3.50 6.50
N GLN A 283 43.15 -4.31 7.46
CA GLN A 283 44.03 -5.05 8.37
C GLN A 283 44.78 -6.17 7.65
N TYR A 284 44.18 -6.79 6.62
CA TYR A 284 44.80 -7.89 5.87
C TYR A 284 45.21 -7.50 4.44
N LYS A 285 45.17 -6.21 4.10
CA LYS A 285 45.60 -5.67 2.80
C LYS A 285 47.03 -6.07 2.45
N ASP A 286 47.95 -6.02 3.42
CA ASP A 286 49.34 -6.42 3.19
C ASP A 286 49.50 -7.92 2.93
N LEU A 287 48.61 -8.75 3.49
CA LEU A 287 48.57 -10.20 3.22
C LEU A 287 48.12 -10.48 1.78
N ILE A 288 47.13 -9.73 1.26
CA ILE A 288 46.71 -9.79 -0.15
C ILE A 288 47.87 -9.39 -1.06
N ARG A 289 48.58 -8.30 -0.73
CA ARG A 289 49.76 -7.84 -1.46
C ARG A 289 50.85 -8.90 -1.49
N LEU A 290 51.14 -9.52 -0.36
CA LEU A 290 52.11 -10.61 -0.29
C LEU A 290 51.70 -11.77 -1.20
N ALA A 291 50.45 -12.25 -1.09
CA ALA A 291 49.95 -13.35 -1.90
C ALA A 291 50.05 -13.08 -3.41
N ILE A 292 49.62 -11.90 -3.85
CA ILE A 292 49.67 -11.49 -5.27
C ILE A 292 51.12 -11.40 -5.74
N SER A 293 52.01 -10.78 -4.97
CA SER A 293 53.42 -10.64 -5.33
C SER A 293 54.11 -11.99 -5.50
N THR A 294 53.80 -12.97 -4.64
CA THR A 294 54.38 -14.31 -4.72
C THR A 294 53.83 -15.11 -5.90
N LEU A 295 52.53 -14.97 -6.22
CA LEU A 295 51.86 -15.70 -7.29
C LEU A 295 52.09 -15.11 -8.69
N THR A 296 52.53 -13.86 -8.77
CA THR A 296 52.90 -13.18 -10.03
C THR A 296 54.39 -13.25 -10.34
N ASP A 297 55.21 -13.70 -9.38
CA ASP A 297 56.65 -13.83 -9.59
C ASP A 297 56.94 -14.89 -10.67
N LYS A 298 57.82 -14.55 -11.62
CA LYS A 298 58.15 -15.36 -12.79
C LYS A 298 58.82 -16.69 -12.43
N PHE A 299 59.35 -16.79 -11.22
CA PHE A 299 59.98 -17.99 -10.67
C PHE A 299 58.99 -18.91 -9.94
N PHE A 300 57.70 -18.58 -9.90
CA PHE A 300 56.68 -19.44 -9.35
C PHE A 300 56.51 -20.71 -10.20
N THR A 301 57.19 -21.78 -9.80
CA THR A 301 56.99 -23.12 -10.34
C THR A 301 56.23 -23.94 -9.31
N VAL A 302 55.03 -24.36 -9.68
CA VAL A 302 54.26 -25.34 -8.92
C VAL A 302 55.07 -26.65 -8.91
N SER A 303 55.64 -27.01 -7.76
CA SER A 303 56.36 -28.28 -7.61
C SER A 303 55.43 -29.43 -7.98
N ASN A 304 55.61 -30.03 -9.16
CA ASN A 304 54.85 -31.17 -9.66
C ASN A 304 55.29 -32.49 -8.99
N ASP A 305 55.55 -32.47 -7.68
CA ASP A 305 55.77 -33.68 -6.92
C ASP A 305 54.41 -34.37 -6.72
N LYS A 306 54.05 -35.21 -7.69
CA LYS A 306 52.89 -36.12 -7.66
C LYS A 306 52.93 -37.14 -6.51
N ASN A 307 53.91 -37.04 -5.62
CA ASN A 307 54.22 -37.98 -4.54
C ASN A 307 54.04 -37.38 -3.14
N GLU A 308 53.60 -36.12 -3.01
CA GLU A 308 53.07 -35.67 -1.71
C GLU A 308 51.68 -36.30 -1.57
N GLU A 309 51.55 -37.24 -0.63
CA GLU A 309 50.27 -37.76 -0.18
C GLU A 309 49.40 -36.56 0.18
N GLN A 310 48.49 -36.19 -0.72
CA GLN A 310 47.69 -35.00 -0.54
C GLN A 310 46.92 -35.12 0.78
N ASP A 311 47.19 -34.18 1.70
CA ASP A 311 46.84 -34.31 3.10
C ASP A 311 45.34 -34.55 3.30
N ASP A 312 45.00 -35.50 4.17
CA ASP A 312 43.61 -35.85 4.47
C ASP A 312 42.79 -34.64 4.96
N TYR A 313 43.44 -33.70 5.66
CA TYR A 313 42.82 -32.44 6.07
C TYR A 313 42.47 -31.53 4.89
N GLU A 314 43.40 -31.34 3.94
CA GLU A 314 43.16 -30.51 2.75
C GLU A 314 42.01 -31.09 1.92
N LYS A 315 42.01 -32.42 1.70
CA LYS A 315 40.92 -33.13 1.01
C LYS A 315 39.57 -32.91 1.71
N ASN A 316 39.51 -33.17 3.01
CA ASN A 316 38.28 -33.00 3.79
C ASN A 316 37.80 -31.55 3.79
N PHE A 317 38.71 -30.57 3.81
CA PHE A 317 38.37 -29.15 3.74
C PHE A 317 37.65 -28.80 2.43
N PHE A 318 38.17 -29.25 1.28
CA PHE A 318 37.55 -28.96 -0.02
C PHE A 318 36.27 -29.77 -0.27
N VAL A 319 36.15 -30.97 0.31
CA VAL A 319 34.89 -31.73 0.30
C VAL A 319 33.79 -30.97 1.04
N ASN A 320 34.12 -30.37 2.18
CA ASN A 320 33.16 -29.59 2.96
C ASN A 320 32.91 -28.19 2.36
N ASN A 321 33.86 -27.64 1.61
CA ASN A 321 33.78 -26.28 1.06
C ASN A 321 34.15 -26.24 -0.44
N PRO A 322 33.29 -26.78 -1.33
CA PRO A 322 33.58 -26.87 -2.77
C PRO A 322 33.71 -25.50 -3.44
N ASN A 323 33.07 -24.47 -2.90
CA ASN A 323 33.08 -23.10 -3.44
C ASN A 323 34.46 -22.45 -3.43
N TYR A 324 35.40 -22.91 -2.60
CA TYR A 324 36.76 -22.38 -2.57
C TYR A 324 37.68 -23.01 -3.61
N LEU A 325 37.27 -24.10 -4.26
CA LEU A 325 38.11 -24.81 -5.24
C LEU A 325 38.47 -23.92 -6.45
N LYS A 326 37.58 -23.00 -6.84
CA LYS A 326 37.81 -22.01 -7.90
C LYS A 326 38.93 -21.01 -7.59
N PHE A 327 39.34 -20.88 -6.32
CA PHE A 327 40.42 -20.00 -5.90
C PHE A 327 41.72 -20.74 -5.60
N LYS A 328 41.79 -22.02 -5.96
CA LYS A 328 43.03 -22.79 -5.94
C LYS A 328 43.88 -22.42 -7.15
N THR A 329 45.08 -21.90 -6.91
CA THR A 329 45.97 -21.39 -7.96
C THR A 329 46.91 -22.49 -8.46
N GLU A 330 46.61 -23.04 -9.64
CA GLU A 330 47.48 -23.99 -10.35
C GLU A 330 48.40 -23.31 -11.38
N LYS A 331 48.11 -22.05 -11.72
CA LYS A 331 48.81 -21.22 -12.70
C LYS A 331 49.03 -19.82 -12.13
N SER A 332 49.80 -19.00 -12.84
CA SER A 332 49.90 -17.56 -12.57
C SER A 332 48.51 -16.92 -12.58
N ILE A 333 48.26 -16.04 -11.62
CA ILE A 333 47.00 -15.31 -11.51
C ILE A 333 46.88 -14.26 -12.62
N ASP A 334 45.66 -14.03 -13.09
CA ASP A 334 45.29 -12.99 -14.04
C ASP A 334 44.26 -12.02 -13.44
N ASP A 335 44.01 -10.92 -14.14
CA ASP A 335 43.08 -9.87 -13.70
C ASP A 335 41.64 -10.40 -13.57
N GLU A 336 41.26 -11.40 -14.39
CA GLU A 336 39.93 -12.04 -14.35
C GLU A 336 39.77 -12.87 -13.06
N PHE A 337 40.77 -13.67 -12.69
CA PHE A 337 40.79 -14.40 -11.42
C PHE A 337 40.73 -13.46 -10.22
N LEU A 338 41.52 -12.38 -10.23
CA LEU A 338 41.54 -11.40 -9.15
C LEU A 338 40.18 -10.69 -9.03
N THR A 339 39.61 -10.25 -10.16
CA THR A 339 38.27 -9.66 -10.20
C THR A 339 37.24 -10.61 -9.58
N GLY A 340 37.20 -11.87 -10.03
CA GLY A 340 36.26 -12.86 -9.52
C GLY A 340 36.45 -13.20 -8.03
N TRP A 341 37.67 -13.09 -7.51
CA TRP A 341 37.93 -13.26 -6.07
C TRP A 341 37.44 -12.06 -5.25
N PHE A 342 37.76 -10.82 -5.67
CA PHE A 342 37.31 -9.60 -5.00
C PHE A 342 35.78 -9.50 -4.98
N GLU A 343 35.11 -9.79 -6.11
CA GLU A 343 33.65 -9.86 -6.19
C GLU A 343 33.09 -10.88 -5.20
N TYR A 344 33.53 -12.14 -5.30
CA TYR A 344 33.04 -13.21 -4.44
C TYR A 344 33.25 -12.92 -2.95
N ARG A 345 34.43 -12.41 -2.58
CA ARG A 345 34.73 -12.10 -1.18
C ARG A 345 33.89 -10.93 -0.68
N SER A 346 33.72 -9.87 -1.49
CA SER A 346 32.87 -8.72 -1.13
C SER A 346 31.40 -9.11 -0.97
N GLU A 347 30.90 -10.02 -1.80
CA GLU A 347 29.54 -10.57 -1.71
C GLU A 347 29.36 -11.46 -0.47
N ASN A 348 30.35 -12.29 -0.13
CA ASN A 348 30.29 -13.10 1.10
C ASN A 348 30.23 -12.22 2.35
N ILE A 349 31.06 -11.17 2.42
CA ILE A 349 31.03 -10.21 3.53
C ILE A 349 29.64 -9.60 3.65
N LEU A 350 29.08 -9.14 2.53
CA LEU A 350 27.75 -8.55 2.47
C LEU A 350 26.65 -9.52 2.92
N ASN A 351 26.63 -10.72 2.34
CA ASN A 351 25.56 -11.71 2.57
C ASN A 351 25.56 -12.28 3.99
N LEU A 352 26.74 -12.40 4.61
CA LEU A 352 26.87 -12.99 5.96
C LEU A 352 26.79 -11.94 7.07
N THR A 353 27.29 -10.72 6.84
CA THR A 353 27.41 -9.71 7.92
C THR A 353 26.64 -8.42 7.69
N MET A 354 26.25 -8.12 6.44
CA MET A 354 25.69 -6.82 6.03
C MET A 354 26.61 -5.61 6.33
N LEU A 355 27.90 -5.83 6.61
CA LEU A 355 28.89 -4.76 6.78
C LEU A 355 29.35 -4.25 5.42
N ILE A 356 28.57 -3.35 4.83
CA ILE A 356 28.82 -2.82 3.48
C ILE A 356 30.16 -2.09 3.40
N ASP A 357 30.57 -1.41 4.47
CA ASP A 357 31.85 -0.70 4.50
C ASP A 357 33.04 -1.63 4.30
N ASN A 358 32.99 -2.84 4.87
CA ASN A 358 34.03 -3.86 4.64
C ASN A 358 34.00 -4.34 3.18
N SER A 359 32.81 -4.54 2.58
CA SER A 359 32.73 -4.89 1.15
C SER A 359 33.27 -3.77 0.26
N LEU A 360 32.96 -2.51 0.54
CA LEU A 360 33.44 -1.35 -0.19
C LEU A 360 34.95 -1.15 -0.04
N GLU A 361 35.48 -1.30 1.19
CA GLU A 361 36.90 -1.21 1.47
C GLU A 361 37.67 -2.29 0.70
N LEU A 362 37.18 -3.53 0.69
CA LEU A 362 37.80 -4.60 -0.07
C LEU A 362 37.82 -4.33 -1.58
N LEU A 363 36.71 -3.82 -2.14
CA LEU A 363 36.64 -3.44 -3.55
C LEU A 363 37.55 -2.25 -3.86
N SER A 364 37.66 -1.27 -2.95
CA SER A 364 38.57 -0.13 -3.11
C SER A 364 40.03 -0.58 -3.19
N ILE A 365 40.44 -1.59 -2.41
CA ILE A 365 41.78 -2.21 -2.49
C ILE A 365 42.01 -2.80 -3.89
N GLY A 366 41.02 -3.53 -4.43
CA GLY A 366 41.09 -4.08 -5.79
C GLY A 366 41.20 -3.02 -6.88
N ILE A 367 40.47 -1.91 -6.74
CA ILE A 367 40.45 -0.81 -7.72
C ILE A 367 41.71 0.05 -7.63
N ASP A 368 42.10 0.46 -6.42
CA ASP A 368 43.14 1.48 -6.20
C ASP A 368 44.55 0.88 -6.25
N ASP A 369 44.78 -0.28 -5.62
CA ASP A 369 46.11 -0.89 -5.55
C ASP A 369 46.43 -1.77 -6.78
N TYR A 370 45.41 -2.37 -7.41
CA TYR A 370 45.57 -3.35 -8.49
C TYR A 370 44.91 -2.92 -9.83
N ASN A 371 44.28 -1.75 -9.89
CA ASN A 371 43.68 -1.18 -11.10
C ASN A 371 42.62 -2.08 -11.78
N LEU A 372 41.84 -2.83 -10.99
CA LEU A 372 40.76 -3.68 -11.49
C LEU A 372 39.50 -2.85 -11.78
N LEU A 373 39.46 -2.23 -12.96
CA LEU A 373 38.39 -1.29 -13.35
C LEU A 373 36.99 -1.93 -13.44
N SER A 374 36.92 -3.25 -13.68
CA SER A 374 35.67 -4.05 -13.70
C SER A 374 34.88 -3.93 -12.40
N LEU A 375 35.57 -3.80 -11.25
CA LEU A 375 34.96 -3.73 -9.92
C LEU A 375 34.23 -2.41 -9.65
N ARG A 376 34.46 -1.37 -10.45
CA ARG A 376 33.84 -0.03 -10.24
C ARG A 376 32.31 -0.06 -10.31
N ASN A 377 31.75 -0.92 -11.16
CA ASN A 377 30.30 -1.09 -11.28
C ASN A 377 29.71 -1.63 -9.97
N LEU A 378 30.31 -2.70 -9.43
CA LEU A 378 29.88 -3.30 -8.16
C LEU A 378 30.10 -2.34 -6.98
N TYR A 379 31.22 -1.61 -6.98
CA TYR A 379 31.49 -0.58 -5.97
C TYR A 379 30.40 0.50 -5.97
N ALA A 380 30.04 1.05 -7.13
CA ALA A 380 29.02 2.09 -7.22
C ALA A 380 27.61 1.57 -6.86
N GLU A 381 27.29 0.32 -7.19
CA GLU A 381 26.06 -0.36 -6.75
C GLU A 381 25.98 -0.48 -5.22
N LEU A 382 27.05 -0.95 -4.58
CA LEU A 382 27.13 -1.11 -3.13
C LEU A 382 27.19 0.22 -2.39
N ASP A 383 27.87 1.22 -2.98
CA ASP A 383 27.95 2.55 -2.39
C ASP A 383 26.56 3.20 -2.37
N LEU A 384 25.78 3.08 -3.45
CA LEU A 384 24.38 3.50 -3.44
C LEU A 384 23.55 2.70 -2.42
N TYR A 385 23.74 1.39 -2.34
CA TYR A 385 23.03 0.51 -1.39
C TYR A 385 23.34 0.84 0.08
N SER A 386 24.57 1.29 0.40
CA SER A 386 24.96 1.70 1.76
C SER A 386 24.07 2.82 2.31
N LEU A 387 23.61 3.73 1.44
CA LEU A 387 22.68 4.79 1.84
C LEU A 387 21.38 4.20 2.38
N PHE A 388 20.87 3.14 1.76
CA PHE A 388 19.64 2.52 2.19
C PHE A 388 19.83 1.77 3.51
N VAL A 389 20.90 0.98 3.62
CA VAL A 389 21.17 0.16 4.81
C VAL A 389 21.49 0.99 6.05
N TYR A 390 22.32 2.03 5.93
CA TYR A 390 22.72 2.84 7.09
C TYR A 390 21.80 4.04 7.32
N ASP A 391 21.45 4.78 6.26
CA ASP A 391 20.71 6.03 6.38
C ASP A 391 19.20 5.86 6.10
N GLY A 392 18.77 4.82 5.38
CA GLY A 392 17.45 4.74 4.75
C GLY A 392 16.33 4.04 5.54
N PHE A 393 16.60 3.05 6.41
CA PHE A 393 15.51 2.22 6.95
C PHE A 393 15.02 2.59 8.36
N SER A 394 13.68 2.66 8.49
CA SER A 394 12.92 2.50 9.73
C SER A 394 12.25 1.12 9.73
N THR A 395 12.87 0.11 10.36
CA THR A 395 12.24 -1.14 10.85
C THR A 395 11.46 -2.07 9.90
N THR A 396 11.12 -1.71 8.66
CA THR A 396 10.35 -2.55 7.71
C THR A 396 11.28 -3.22 6.69
N ALA A 397 11.51 -4.52 6.90
CA ALA A 397 12.16 -5.49 6.00
C ALA A 397 13.36 -4.97 5.14
N MET A 398 14.57 -5.24 5.62
CA MET A 398 15.82 -5.03 4.90
C MET A 398 15.76 -5.66 3.49
N ILE A 399 15.84 -4.83 2.45
CA ILE A 399 15.80 -5.28 1.05
C ILE A 399 17.13 -5.97 0.74
N SER A 400 17.12 -7.18 0.20
CA SER A 400 18.35 -7.87 -0.20
C SER A 400 19.03 -7.15 -1.37
N PHE A 401 20.36 -7.22 -1.43
CA PHE A 401 21.14 -6.58 -2.49
C PHE A 401 20.71 -7.03 -3.89
N GLU A 402 20.42 -8.32 -4.09
CA GLU A 402 19.90 -8.84 -5.36
C GLU A 402 18.60 -8.18 -5.81
N LYS A 403 17.64 -8.01 -4.88
CA LYS A 403 16.37 -7.32 -5.16
C LYS A 403 16.63 -5.84 -5.43
N PHE A 404 17.53 -5.21 -4.67
CA PHE A 404 17.89 -3.81 -4.85
C PHE A 404 18.47 -3.55 -6.25
N ARG A 405 19.31 -4.44 -6.80
CA ARG A 405 19.87 -4.31 -8.15
C ARG A 405 18.79 -4.28 -9.24
N GLN A 406 17.69 -5.01 -9.04
CA GLN A 406 16.59 -5.11 -10.01
C GLN A 406 15.68 -3.89 -10.04
N LEU A 407 15.72 -3.04 -9.01
CA LEU A 407 14.87 -1.86 -8.91
C LEU A 407 15.33 -0.75 -9.87
N SER A 408 14.34 -0.07 -10.45
CA SER A 408 14.56 1.17 -11.18
C SER A 408 15.07 2.27 -10.24
N ILE A 409 15.72 3.30 -10.80
CA ILE A 409 16.19 4.46 -10.04
C ILE A 409 15.03 5.15 -9.30
N GLU A 410 13.85 5.16 -9.91
CA GLU A 410 12.62 5.75 -9.35
C GLU A 410 12.12 4.97 -8.12
N GLU A 411 12.11 3.64 -8.21
CA GLU A 411 11.74 2.78 -7.09
C GLU A 411 12.75 2.86 -5.94
N LYS A 412 14.05 2.94 -6.26
CA LYS A 412 15.13 3.17 -5.28
C LYS A 412 14.91 4.51 -4.56
N MET A 413 14.59 5.58 -5.28
CA MET A 413 14.31 6.88 -4.67
C MET A 413 13.06 6.84 -3.77
N ASN A 414 11.99 6.18 -4.22
CA ASN A 414 10.76 6.04 -3.45
C ASN A 414 10.96 5.25 -2.15
N LEU A 415 11.89 4.29 -2.11
CA LEU A 415 12.27 3.55 -0.90
C LEU A 415 12.87 4.45 0.19
N LEU A 416 13.62 5.47 -0.20
CA LEU A 416 14.33 6.35 0.73
C LEU A 416 13.38 7.18 1.60
N PHE A 417 12.18 7.48 1.09
CA PHE A 417 11.28 8.49 1.66
C PHE A 417 9.93 7.95 2.15
N ASN A 418 9.67 6.64 2.15
CA ASN A 418 8.34 6.13 2.51
C ASN A 418 7.97 6.31 4.00
N ASP A 419 8.93 6.31 4.94
CA ASP A 419 8.64 6.31 6.39
C ASP A 419 9.30 7.46 7.19
N LYS A 420 10.42 8.04 6.71
CA LYS A 420 11.21 9.06 7.42
C LYS A 420 10.79 10.52 7.16
N MET A 421 9.71 10.75 6.42
CA MET A 421 9.25 12.12 6.14
C MET A 421 8.78 12.88 7.41
N ASN A 422 8.59 12.15 8.51
CA ASN A 422 8.29 12.72 9.83
C ASN A 422 9.54 13.19 10.61
N ASP A 423 10.75 12.79 10.21
CA ASP A 423 12.01 13.06 10.93
C ASP A 423 12.64 14.45 10.60
N GLY A 424 11.90 15.30 9.88
CA GLY A 424 12.24 16.70 9.62
C GLY A 424 12.94 16.97 8.28
N MET A 425 12.64 18.14 7.70
CA MET A 425 13.06 18.54 6.34
C MET A 425 14.57 18.61 6.10
N ILE A 426 15.38 18.87 7.14
CA ILE A 426 16.85 18.89 7.03
C ILE A 426 17.39 17.49 6.71
N LEU A 427 16.81 16.46 7.34
CA LEU A 427 17.19 15.07 7.09
C LEU A 427 16.86 14.68 5.65
N ILE A 428 15.66 15.05 5.18
CA ILE A 428 15.18 14.80 3.81
C ILE A 428 16.15 15.41 2.78
N ARG A 429 16.54 16.67 2.97
CA ARG A 429 17.50 17.32 2.08
C ARG A 429 18.85 16.60 2.07
N ASN A 430 19.41 16.29 3.24
CA ASN A 430 20.70 15.63 3.33
C ASN A 430 20.69 14.24 2.66
N LEU A 431 19.61 13.48 2.87
CA LEU A 431 19.39 12.19 2.22
C LEU A 431 19.30 12.33 0.69
N PHE A 432 18.56 13.35 0.22
CA PHE A 432 18.44 13.65 -1.20
C PHE A 432 19.80 14.01 -1.82
N GLU A 433 20.58 14.91 -1.20
CA GLU A 433 21.91 15.28 -1.69
C GLU A 433 22.85 14.08 -1.77
N LYS A 434 22.92 13.27 -0.70
CA LYS A 434 23.70 12.02 -0.69
C LYS A 434 23.24 11.05 -1.78
N PHE A 435 21.93 10.91 -1.98
CA PHE A 435 21.37 10.06 -3.02
C PHE A 435 21.79 10.53 -4.42
N PHE A 436 21.75 11.84 -4.68
CA PHE A 436 22.18 12.41 -5.95
C PHE A 436 23.66 12.24 -6.24
N GLU A 437 24.50 12.47 -5.24
CA GLU A 437 25.94 12.25 -5.35
C GLU A 437 26.23 10.79 -5.75
N LYS A 438 25.66 9.84 -5.01
CA LYS A 438 25.86 8.40 -5.25
C LYS A 438 25.22 7.91 -6.56
N ILE A 439 24.07 8.44 -6.96
CA ILE A 439 23.47 8.14 -8.27
C ILE A 439 24.33 8.64 -9.41
N THR A 440 24.93 9.82 -9.28
CA THR A 440 25.78 10.37 -10.34
C THR A 440 26.97 9.45 -10.58
N GLU A 441 27.55 8.89 -9.51
CA GLU A 441 28.60 7.89 -9.58
C GLU A 441 28.09 6.59 -10.21
N TYR A 442 26.97 6.05 -9.72
CA TYR A 442 26.30 4.87 -10.25
C TYR A 442 26.03 4.98 -11.76
N SER A 443 25.44 6.08 -12.21
CA SER A 443 25.12 6.31 -13.62
C SER A 443 26.35 6.46 -14.50
N ARG A 444 27.46 7.03 -13.99
CA ARG A 444 28.71 7.15 -14.77
C ARG A 444 29.30 5.79 -15.13
N HIS A 445 29.21 4.81 -14.23
CA HIS A 445 29.78 3.48 -14.45
C HIS A 445 28.86 2.55 -15.25
N HIS A 446 27.54 2.71 -15.14
CA HIS A 446 26.55 1.97 -15.94
C HIS A 446 26.30 2.53 -17.36
N GLN A 447 26.97 3.61 -17.76
CA GLN A 447 26.74 4.33 -19.02
C GLN A 447 27.19 3.62 -20.31
N GLN A 448 27.65 2.37 -20.25
CA GLN A 448 27.89 1.59 -21.48
C GLN A 448 26.60 1.03 -22.12
N THR A 449 25.44 1.07 -21.45
CA THR A 449 24.20 0.48 -22.01
C THR A 449 22.96 1.37 -22.08
N GLN A 450 22.92 2.60 -21.55
CA GLN A 450 21.79 3.51 -21.83
C GLN A 450 22.09 4.98 -21.52
N THR A 451 21.74 5.84 -22.47
CA THR A 451 21.76 7.31 -22.42
C THR A 451 20.76 7.84 -21.39
N MET A 452 21.09 7.79 -20.10
CA MET A 452 20.24 8.38 -19.05
C MET A 452 21.01 9.51 -18.37
N ASN A 453 21.11 10.66 -19.04
CA ASN A 453 21.36 11.94 -18.37
C ASN A 453 20.07 12.33 -17.63
N ILE A 454 19.77 11.68 -16.50
CA ILE A 454 18.61 12.07 -15.70
C ILE A 454 19.00 13.32 -14.91
N SER A 455 18.32 14.43 -15.16
CA SER A 455 18.57 15.68 -14.44
C SER A 455 18.06 15.58 -13.00
N ARG A 456 18.67 16.36 -12.09
CA ARG A 456 18.19 16.47 -10.70
C ARG A 456 16.71 16.80 -10.61
N LYS A 457 16.29 17.73 -11.48
CA LYS A 457 14.92 18.17 -11.64
C LYS A 457 13.99 17.03 -12.06
N GLU A 458 14.37 16.19 -13.03
CA GLU A 458 13.48 15.14 -13.54
C GLU A 458 13.27 14.01 -12.52
N LEU A 459 14.31 13.64 -11.78
CA LEU A 459 14.16 12.72 -10.64
C LEU A 459 13.27 13.33 -9.56
N LEU A 460 13.49 14.60 -9.20
CA LEU A 460 12.62 15.27 -8.22
C LEU A 460 11.17 15.38 -8.70
N ARG A 461 10.94 15.65 -10.00
CA ARG A 461 9.62 15.67 -10.62
C ARG A 461 8.89 14.35 -10.40
N LYS A 462 9.55 13.23 -10.75
CA LYS A 462 8.96 11.90 -10.60
C LYS A 462 8.73 11.52 -9.13
N PHE A 463 9.65 11.92 -8.24
CA PHE A 463 9.46 11.76 -6.80
C PHE A 463 8.21 12.48 -6.30
N LEU A 464 8.10 13.78 -6.60
CA LEU A 464 7.01 14.62 -6.12
C LEU A 464 5.66 14.15 -6.70
N ILE A 465 5.60 13.77 -7.98
CA ILE A 465 4.37 13.22 -8.59
C ILE A 465 3.94 11.93 -7.87
N ASN A 466 4.88 11.03 -7.58
CA ASN A 466 4.57 9.82 -6.81
C ASN A 466 4.12 10.14 -5.39
N LEU A 467 4.74 11.16 -4.76
CA LEU A 467 4.39 11.61 -3.41
C LEU A 467 2.98 12.20 -3.38
N VAL A 468 2.58 13.01 -4.37
CA VAL A 468 1.21 13.56 -4.51
C VAL A 468 0.15 12.44 -4.50
N HIS A 469 0.45 11.30 -5.13
CA HIS A 469 -0.47 10.16 -5.15
C HIS A 469 -0.53 9.38 -3.83
N LYS A 470 0.55 9.38 -3.04
CA LYS A 470 0.64 8.68 -1.75
C LYS A 470 0.18 9.55 -0.58
N ASP A 471 0.80 10.72 -0.42
CA ASP A 471 0.60 11.68 0.67
C ASP A 471 0.88 13.11 0.19
N PHE A 472 -0.18 13.83 -0.18
CA PHE A 472 -0.07 15.19 -0.70
C PHE A 472 0.27 16.23 0.38
N GLU A 473 -0.03 15.95 1.66
CA GLU A 473 0.34 16.84 2.77
C GLU A 473 1.87 16.90 2.95
N GLN A 474 2.54 15.75 2.80
CA GLN A 474 4.00 15.71 2.80
C GLN A 474 4.60 16.46 1.60
N CYS A 475 3.95 16.42 0.44
CA CYS A 475 4.35 17.20 -0.72
C CYS A 475 4.30 18.71 -0.40
N LEU A 476 3.23 19.18 0.22
CA LEU A 476 3.11 20.57 0.68
C LEU A 476 4.25 20.96 1.64
N LYS A 477 4.61 20.11 2.61
CA LYS A 477 5.72 20.38 3.55
C LYS A 477 7.06 20.63 2.83
N ILE A 478 7.28 20.00 1.68
CA ILE A 478 8.46 20.25 0.85
C ILE A 478 8.39 21.67 0.26
N PHE A 479 7.27 22.07 -0.32
CA PHE A 479 7.12 23.43 -0.88
C PHE A 479 7.16 24.52 0.19
N GLU A 480 6.63 24.25 1.38
CA GLU A 480 6.76 25.15 2.55
C GLU A 480 8.21 25.38 2.97
N THR A 481 9.19 24.55 2.57
CA THR A 481 10.61 24.82 2.85
C THR A 481 11.16 26.04 2.10
N TYR A 482 10.52 26.41 0.99
CA TYR A 482 10.95 27.50 0.12
C TYR A 482 10.37 28.85 0.50
N THR A 483 9.37 28.88 1.39
CA THR A 483 8.71 30.12 1.83
C THR A 483 9.60 30.90 2.81
N ILE A 484 9.69 32.21 2.58
CA ILE A 484 10.53 33.13 3.37
C ILE A 484 9.93 33.39 4.76
N VAL A 485 8.61 33.22 4.88
CA VAL A 485 7.83 33.58 6.07
C VAL A 485 8.40 32.85 7.29
N ASN A 486 8.89 33.62 8.27
CA ASN A 486 9.44 33.17 9.54
C ASN A 486 10.82 32.48 9.52
N ARG A 487 11.63 32.62 8.46
CA ARG A 487 12.97 31.99 8.39
C ARG A 487 14.09 32.96 8.03
N THR A 488 15.28 32.73 8.58
CA THR A 488 16.47 33.50 8.18
C THR A 488 16.98 33.02 6.81
N PRO A 489 17.69 33.88 6.04
CA PRO A 489 18.25 33.51 4.74
C PRO A 489 19.16 32.28 4.80
N ASP A 490 19.90 32.10 5.91
CA ASP A 490 20.80 30.98 6.11
C ASP A 490 20.04 29.67 6.39
N GLN A 491 18.94 29.73 7.14
CA GLN A 491 18.05 28.57 7.35
C GLN A 491 17.38 28.14 6.04
N LEU A 492 16.99 29.10 5.19
CA LEU A 492 16.43 28.79 3.87
C LEU A 492 17.45 28.09 2.97
N LYS A 493 18.68 28.60 2.90
CA LYS A 493 19.77 27.92 2.17
C LYS A 493 20.06 26.53 2.69
N GLN A 494 19.81 26.26 3.97
CA GLN A 494 19.99 24.94 4.59
C GLN A 494 18.83 23.96 4.29
N LEU A 495 17.66 24.46 3.89
CA LEU A 495 16.46 23.64 3.64
C LEU A 495 16.12 23.44 2.15
N LYS A 496 16.57 24.35 1.28
CA LYS A 496 16.30 24.29 -0.16
C LYS A 496 16.93 23.06 -0.83
N ILE A 497 16.11 22.28 -1.52
CA ILE A 497 16.54 21.15 -2.38
C ILE A 497 16.86 21.65 -3.80
N LEU A 498 16.18 22.71 -4.25
CA LEU A 498 16.40 23.37 -5.54
C LEU A 498 16.82 24.83 -5.37
N ASP A 499 17.73 25.27 -6.24
CA ASP A 499 18.20 26.65 -6.26
C ASP A 499 17.44 27.54 -7.25
N ASP A 500 16.95 27.01 -8.39
CA ASP A 500 16.23 27.79 -9.40
C ASP A 500 14.72 27.86 -9.08
N PRO A 501 14.16 29.07 -8.83
CA PRO A 501 12.74 29.23 -8.57
C PRO A 501 11.86 28.93 -9.79
N CYS A 502 12.38 29.03 -11.03
CA CYS A 502 11.61 28.64 -12.21
C CYS A 502 11.27 27.14 -12.20
N ASP A 503 12.25 26.31 -11.81
CA ASP A 503 12.06 24.87 -11.69
C ASP A 503 11.11 24.53 -10.54
N LEU A 504 11.13 25.31 -9.45
CA LEU A 504 10.17 25.16 -8.34
C LEU A 504 8.72 25.38 -8.81
N ILE A 505 8.47 26.46 -9.58
CA ILE A 505 7.14 26.73 -10.14
C ILE A 505 6.71 25.58 -11.03
N GLU A 506 7.56 25.14 -11.96
CA GLU A 506 7.23 24.05 -12.89
C GLU A 506 6.83 22.76 -12.17
N LEU A 507 7.61 22.37 -11.15
CA LEU A 507 7.34 21.18 -10.35
C LEU A 507 6.04 21.30 -9.54
N ALA A 508 5.75 22.47 -8.98
CA ALA A 508 4.50 22.71 -8.26
C ALA A 508 3.29 22.58 -9.20
N LEU A 509 3.37 23.17 -10.39
CA LEU A 509 2.33 23.06 -11.41
C LEU A 509 2.12 21.60 -11.84
N ASP A 510 3.19 20.83 -12.01
CA ASP A 510 3.09 19.39 -12.32
C ASP A 510 2.46 18.58 -11.19
N CYS A 511 2.72 18.92 -9.93
CA CYS A 511 2.07 18.32 -8.77
C CYS A 511 0.57 18.62 -8.77
N ILE A 512 0.18 19.88 -9.00
CA ILE A 512 -1.22 20.32 -9.07
C ILE A 512 -1.94 19.72 -10.28
N ARG A 513 -1.26 19.50 -11.41
CA ARG A 513 -1.84 18.78 -12.55
C ARG A 513 -2.03 17.28 -12.29
N SER A 514 -1.33 16.74 -11.28
CA SER A 514 -1.29 15.30 -11.02
C SER A 514 -2.24 14.83 -9.92
N TYR A 515 -2.65 15.69 -8.97
CA TYR A 515 -3.52 15.26 -7.86
C TYR A 515 -4.88 14.74 -8.34
N SER A 516 -5.37 13.69 -7.67
CA SER A 516 -6.58 12.97 -8.08
C SER A 516 -7.76 13.17 -7.12
N LYS A 517 -7.51 13.48 -5.84
CA LYS A 517 -8.58 13.58 -4.84
C LYS A 517 -9.16 15.00 -4.82
N PRO A 518 -10.48 15.19 -4.98
CA PRO A 518 -11.08 16.53 -4.99
C PRO A 518 -11.06 17.20 -3.60
N ASP A 519 -11.04 16.41 -2.52
CA ASP A 519 -11.03 16.91 -1.14
C ASP A 519 -9.70 17.60 -0.76
N ASP A 520 -8.64 17.38 -1.55
CA ASP A 520 -7.30 17.93 -1.33
C ASP A 520 -7.10 19.32 -1.97
N LEU A 521 -8.18 19.99 -2.39
CA LEU A 521 -8.12 21.29 -3.05
C LEU A 521 -7.41 22.37 -2.21
N ASP A 522 -7.65 22.40 -0.90
CA ASP A 522 -7.00 23.34 0.02
C ASP A 522 -5.48 23.19 0.02
N LEU A 523 -4.98 21.95 -0.12
CA LEU A 523 -3.54 21.68 -0.19
C LEU A 523 -2.95 22.21 -1.51
N ALA A 524 -3.70 22.12 -2.61
CA ALA A 524 -3.26 22.67 -3.90
C ALA A 524 -3.14 24.21 -3.87
N PHE A 525 -4.09 24.90 -3.23
CA PHE A 525 -4.00 26.35 -3.01
C PHE A 525 -2.80 26.71 -2.13
N LYS A 526 -2.57 25.98 -1.02
CA LYS A 526 -1.39 26.21 -0.17
C LYS A 526 -0.07 26.00 -0.89
N ILE A 527 0.03 25.05 -1.82
CA ILE A 527 1.22 24.88 -2.68
C ILE A 527 1.40 26.11 -3.58
N MET A 528 0.32 26.65 -4.16
CA MET A 528 0.38 27.88 -4.96
C MET A 528 0.84 29.09 -4.12
N GLU A 529 0.37 29.21 -2.88
CA GLU A 529 0.80 30.27 -1.94
C GLU A 529 2.29 30.18 -1.57
N CYS A 530 2.92 29.01 -1.74
CA CYS A 530 4.35 28.85 -1.48
C CYS A 530 5.25 29.35 -2.62
N LEU A 531 4.68 29.72 -3.76
CA LEU A 531 5.43 30.09 -4.96
C LEU A 531 5.95 31.54 -4.92
N PRO A 532 7.10 31.82 -5.57
CA PRO A 532 7.66 33.17 -5.62
C PRO A 532 6.85 34.08 -6.54
N GLU A 533 6.44 35.23 -6.00
CA GLU A 533 5.65 36.24 -6.72
C GLU A 533 6.49 37.07 -7.72
N ARG A 534 5.81 37.68 -8.71
CA ARG A 534 6.40 38.56 -9.74
C ARG A 534 7.24 39.70 -9.15
N ASP A 535 6.80 40.27 -8.02
CA ASP A 535 7.50 41.39 -7.37
C ASP A 535 8.90 41.01 -6.86
N GLN A 536 9.12 39.73 -6.58
CA GLN A 536 10.39 39.20 -6.09
C GLN A 536 11.39 38.92 -7.23
N ALA A 537 10.96 38.97 -8.49
CA ALA A 537 11.76 38.63 -9.66
C ALA A 537 13.07 39.43 -9.75
N SER A 538 13.01 40.72 -9.48
CA SER A 538 14.18 41.61 -9.55
C SER A 538 15.23 41.31 -8.48
N LEU A 539 14.79 40.91 -7.28
CA LEU A 539 15.66 40.55 -6.16
C LEU A 539 16.28 39.17 -6.36
N LEU A 540 15.49 38.19 -6.80
CA LEU A 540 15.94 36.84 -7.12
C LEU A 540 16.93 36.82 -8.29
N ASN A 541 16.68 37.60 -9.34
CA ASN A 541 17.59 37.72 -10.48
C ASN A 541 18.97 38.27 -10.06
N LYS A 542 18.98 39.31 -9.21
CA LYS A 542 20.21 39.89 -8.66
C LYS A 542 20.98 38.91 -7.78
N GLN A 543 20.29 38.04 -7.05
CA GLN A 543 20.91 37.05 -6.17
C GLN A 543 21.48 35.84 -6.94
N LEU A 544 20.75 35.33 -7.93
CA LEU A 544 21.11 34.10 -8.66
C LEU A 544 22.06 34.34 -9.84
N ASN A 545 21.95 35.49 -10.51
CA ASN A 545 22.71 35.80 -11.72
C ASN A 545 23.76 36.90 -11.51
N HIS A 546 24.19 37.11 -10.26
CA HIS A 546 25.27 38.04 -9.94
C HIS A 546 26.56 37.64 -10.67
N GLY A 547 27.05 38.51 -11.57
CA GLY A 547 28.26 38.27 -12.37
C GLY A 547 28.05 37.61 -13.74
N LYS A 548 26.80 37.30 -14.14
CA LYS A 548 26.46 36.87 -15.51
C LYS A 548 26.21 38.07 -16.44
N ASN A 549 26.29 37.84 -17.75
CA ASN A 549 26.04 38.88 -18.75
C ASN A 549 24.58 39.37 -18.69
N GLN A 550 24.37 40.63 -19.09
CA GLN A 550 23.06 41.28 -19.06
C GLN A 550 22.00 40.53 -19.89
N ASP A 551 22.41 39.91 -21.01
CA ASP A 551 21.54 39.09 -21.85
C ASP A 551 21.01 37.85 -21.09
N GLN A 552 21.87 37.17 -20.33
CA GLN A 552 21.48 36.00 -19.53
C GLN A 552 20.57 36.36 -18.35
N GLN A 553 20.75 37.55 -17.78
CA GLN A 553 19.88 38.08 -16.74
C GLN A 553 18.48 38.41 -17.29
N ASN A 554 18.41 38.95 -18.51
CA ASN A 554 17.15 39.25 -19.19
C ASN A 554 16.43 37.96 -19.61
N GLU A 555 17.15 36.99 -20.17
CA GLU A 555 16.59 35.69 -20.57
C GLU A 555 15.96 34.94 -19.38
N TRP A 556 16.64 34.94 -18.22
CA TRP A 556 16.10 34.34 -17.01
C TRP A 556 14.84 35.09 -16.54
N LEU A 557 14.82 36.43 -16.62
CA LEU A 557 13.65 37.22 -16.22
C LEU A 557 12.44 36.96 -17.12
N GLU A 558 12.66 36.83 -18.43
CA GLU A 558 11.61 36.42 -19.37
C GLU A 558 11.09 35.01 -19.07
N ARG A 559 11.99 34.05 -18.76
CA ARG A 559 11.58 32.71 -18.33
C ARG A 559 10.75 32.77 -17.04
N PHE A 560 11.18 33.53 -16.04
CA PHE A 560 10.46 33.67 -14.77
C PHE A 560 9.06 34.27 -14.95
N ASN A 561 8.93 35.29 -15.79
CA ASN A 561 7.63 35.90 -16.10
C ASN A 561 6.69 34.91 -16.80
N ARG A 562 7.17 34.16 -17.80
CA ARG A 562 6.37 33.12 -18.46
C ARG A 562 5.90 32.04 -17.47
N MET A 563 6.77 31.61 -16.56
CA MET A 563 6.39 30.64 -15.53
C MET A 563 5.33 31.20 -14.57
N ASN A 564 5.37 32.50 -14.26
CA ASN A 564 4.32 33.17 -13.47
C ASN A 564 3.01 33.31 -14.25
N ASP A 565 3.05 33.53 -15.57
CA ASP A 565 1.85 33.52 -16.41
C ASP A 565 1.17 32.13 -16.35
N GLU A 566 1.95 31.04 -16.42
CA GLU A 566 1.42 29.68 -16.24
C GLU A 566 0.88 29.43 -14.83
N ALA A 567 1.50 30.02 -13.80
CA ALA A 567 1.03 29.93 -12.42
C ALA A 567 -0.30 30.66 -12.22
N ASP A 568 -0.47 31.83 -12.81
CA ASP A 568 -1.73 32.58 -12.77
C ASP A 568 -2.85 31.82 -13.52
N ASP A 569 -2.52 31.19 -14.65
CA ASP A 569 -3.44 30.30 -15.33
C ASP A 569 -3.85 29.10 -14.46
N MET A 570 -2.92 28.51 -13.71
CA MET A 570 -3.21 27.43 -12.75
C MET A 570 -4.07 27.90 -11.58
N ALA A 571 -3.83 29.10 -11.05
CA ALA A 571 -4.67 29.70 -10.02
C ALA A 571 -6.12 29.89 -10.53
N TYR A 572 -6.28 30.30 -11.79
CA TYR A 572 -7.59 30.35 -12.43
C TYR A 572 -8.21 28.94 -12.58
N HIS A 573 -7.42 27.93 -12.92
CA HIS A 573 -7.92 26.55 -12.98
C HIS A 573 -8.43 26.07 -11.61
N LEU A 574 -7.70 26.37 -10.53
CA LEU A 574 -8.09 26.04 -9.17
C LEU A 574 -9.34 26.79 -8.71
N SER A 575 -9.48 28.08 -9.02
CA SER A 575 -10.69 28.85 -8.65
C SER A 575 -11.95 28.34 -9.38
N MET A 576 -11.80 27.86 -10.61
CA MET A 576 -12.90 27.19 -11.32
C MET A 576 -13.26 25.85 -10.68
N VAL A 577 -12.27 25.09 -10.21
CA VAL A 577 -12.52 23.83 -9.47
C VAL A 577 -13.16 24.11 -8.11
N GLU A 578 -12.72 25.14 -7.40
CA GLU A 578 -13.34 25.62 -6.15
C GLU A 578 -14.82 25.95 -6.37
N PHE A 579 -15.12 26.77 -7.38
CA PHE A 579 -16.49 27.08 -7.79
C PHE A 579 -17.33 25.82 -8.07
N LEU A 580 -16.76 24.80 -8.73
CA LEU A 580 -17.45 23.54 -8.99
C LEU A 580 -17.70 22.75 -7.70
N CYS A 581 -16.71 22.68 -6.81
CA CYS A 581 -16.79 22.00 -5.53
C CYS A 581 -17.80 22.65 -4.57
N GLU A 582 -17.84 23.99 -4.49
CA GLU A 582 -18.85 24.75 -3.75
C GLU A 582 -20.28 24.40 -4.19
N ASN A 583 -20.46 24.16 -5.49
CA ASN A 583 -21.72 23.77 -6.11
C ASN A 583 -21.89 22.23 -6.21
N SER A 584 -21.35 21.49 -5.24
CA SER A 584 -21.50 20.04 -5.09
C SER A 584 -20.93 19.18 -6.23
N THR A 585 -20.09 19.75 -7.10
CA THR A 585 -19.47 19.05 -8.22
C THR A 585 -18.01 18.78 -7.89
N ARG A 586 -17.77 17.67 -7.18
CA ARG A 586 -16.41 17.24 -6.80
C ARG A 586 -15.62 16.80 -8.04
N ILE A 587 -14.58 17.55 -8.37
CA ILE A 587 -13.69 17.31 -9.51
C ILE A 587 -12.28 17.80 -9.19
N SER A 588 -11.24 17.26 -9.81
CA SER A 588 -9.88 17.82 -9.76
C SER A 588 -9.52 18.62 -11.02
N VAL A 589 -8.46 19.42 -10.97
CA VAL A 589 -7.93 20.15 -12.16
C VAL A 589 -7.64 19.19 -13.31
N LYS A 590 -7.08 18.01 -13.00
CA LYS A 590 -6.78 16.95 -13.97
C LYS A 590 -8.01 16.46 -14.71
N GLU A 591 -9.12 16.26 -13.99
CA GLU A 591 -10.38 15.81 -14.57
C GLU A 591 -11.04 16.92 -15.39
N LEU A 592 -11.00 18.17 -14.93
CA LEU A 592 -11.52 19.32 -15.67
C LEU A 592 -10.81 19.49 -17.03
N ILE A 593 -9.48 19.42 -17.03
CA ILE A 593 -8.67 19.51 -18.27
C ILE A 593 -8.92 18.32 -19.19
N ARG A 594 -9.14 17.11 -18.65
CA ARG A 594 -9.50 15.93 -19.45
C ARG A 594 -10.84 16.13 -20.16
N ILE A 595 -11.87 16.60 -19.46
CA ILE A 595 -13.20 16.85 -20.05
C ILE A 595 -13.13 17.95 -21.12
N ALA A 596 -12.28 18.96 -20.92
CA ALA A 596 -12.06 20.01 -21.90
C ALA A 596 -11.40 19.51 -23.21
N ASN A 597 -10.51 18.51 -23.12
CA ASN A 597 -9.69 18.04 -24.24
C ASN A 597 -10.22 16.77 -24.94
N GLU A 598 -11.41 16.26 -24.62
CA GLU A 598 -11.98 15.05 -25.23
C GLU A 598 -12.56 15.30 -26.64
N ASP A 599 -12.20 14.45 -27.63
CA ASP A 599 -12.59 14.59 -29.05
C ASP A 599 -14.10 14.42 -29.35
N LYS A 600 -14.91 13.91 -28.39
CA LYS A 600 -16.38 13.85 -28.46
C LYS A 600 -17.04 14.93 -27.58
N ALA A 601 -16.41 16.11 -27.58
CA ALA A 601 -16.62 17.26 -26.72
C ALA A 601 -18.10 17.60 -26.46
N ASP A 602 -18.89 17.88 -27.49
CA ASP A 602 -20.14 18.63 -27.31
C ASP A 602 -21.16 17.93 -26.39
N GLN A 603 -21.42 16.63 -26.58
CA GLN A 603 -22.44 15.93 -25.78
C GLN A 603 -21.99 15.65 -24.34
N GLN A 604 -20.70 15.32 -24.12
CA GLN A 604 -20.18 15.07 -22.79
C GLN A 604 -20.03 16.37 -22.00
N GLN A 605 -19.60 17.45 -22.64
CA GLN A 605 -19.49 18.78 -22.04
C GLN A 605 -20.88 19.35 -21.72
N LEU A 606 -21.88 19.18 -22.59
CA LEU A 606 -23.26 19.57 -22.30
C LEU A 606 -23.86 18.75 -21.15
N LYS A 607 -23.58 17.44 -21.07
CA LYS A 607 -23.97 16.61 -19.91
C LYS A 607 -23.26 17.04 -18.62
N PHE A 608 -22.02 17.49 -18.72
CA PHE A 608 -21.28 18.02 -17.57
C PHE A 608 -21.89 19.33 -17.08
N ILE A 609 -22.23 20.25 -17.99
CA ILE A 609 -22.98 21.47 -17.68
C ILE A 609 -24.34 21.13 -17.03
N GLU A 610 -25.08 20.18 -17.60
CA GLU A 610 -26.33 19.68 -17.02
C GLU A 610 -26.16 19.19 -15.57
N LYS A 611 -25.09 18.43 -15.30
CA LYS A 611 -24.75 17.98 -13.95
C LYS A 611 -24.49 19.15 -12.99
N ILE A 612 -23.72 20.15 -13.43
CA ILE A 612 -23.38 21.33 -12.61
C ILE A 612 -24.64 22.12 -12.24
N VAL A 613 -25.48 22.42 -13.23
CA VAL A 613 -26.73 23.19 -13.01
C VAL A 613 -27.71 22.40 -12.14
N ASN A 614 -27.88 21.10 -12.37
CA ASN A 614 -28.75 20.27 -11.54
C ASN A 614 -28.27 20.17 -10.08
N ASN A 615 -26.95 20.10 -9.86
CA ASN A 615 -26.37 20.08 -8.53
C ASN A 615 -26.62 21.40 -7.78
N PHE A 616 -26.44 22.54 -8.46
CA PHE A 616 -26.79 23.85 -7.91
C PHE A 616 -28.27 23.89 -7.48
N CYS A 617 -29.18 23.47 -8.35
CA CYS A 617 -30.61 23.44 -8.03
C CYS A 617 -30.91 22.57 -6.80
N LYS A 618 -30.39 21.33 -6.74
CA LYS A 618 -30.63 20.39 -5.64
C LYS A 618 -30.12 20.89 -4.29
N GLN A 619 -28.92 21.48 -4.26
CA GLN A 619 -28.31 22.01 -3.04
C GLN A 619 -29.18 23.11 -2.44
N ARG A 620 -29.74 23.99 -3.29
CA ARG A 620 -30.53 25.13 -2.82
C ARG A 620 -32.00 24.78 -2.53
N CYS A 621 -32.57 23.79 -3.23
CA CYS A 621 -33.90 23.24 -2.91
C CYS A 621 -33.95 22.60 -1.52
N SER A 622 -32.86 21.98 -1.06
CA SER A 622 -32.81 21.32 0.25
C SER A 622 -32.73 22.29 1.43
N THR A 623 -32.27 23.53 1.19
CA THR A 623 -32.09 24.58 2.20
C THR A 623 -33.26 25.57 2.31
N SER A 624 -34.18 25.61 1.34
CA SER A 624 -35.26 26.59 1.33
C SER A 624 -36.44 26.16 2.21
N ASN A 625 -36.49 26.64 3.45
CA ASN A 625 -37.71 26.67 4.24
C ASN A 625 -38.51 27.95 3.89
N ASN A 626 -39.26 27.93 2.79
CA ASN A 626 -40.39 28.82 2.41
C ASN A 626 -40.38 30.33 2.82
N ASN A 627 -39.23 30.96 3.11
CA ASN A 627 -39.15 32.36 3.52
C ASN A 627 -38.79 33.28 2.34
N ILE A 628 -39.51 34.41 2.24
CA ILE A 628 -39.41 35.38 1.13
C ILE A 628 -38.02 36.05 1.05
N SER A 629 -37.29 36.16 2.17
CA SER A 629 -35.91 36.64 2.21
C SER A 629 -34.96 35.79 1.37
N ASP A 630 -35.20 34.48 1.34
CA ASP A 630 -34.29 33.48 0.77
C ASP A 630 -34.32 33.54 -0.76
N HIS A 631 -35.43 34.00 -1.36
CA HIS A 631 -35.52 34.16 -2.81
C HIS A 631 -34.64 35.29 -3.35
N THR A 632 -34.41 36.36 -2.56
CA THR A 632 -33.53 37.46 -2.98
C THR A 632 -32.06 37.06 -2.94
N THR A 633 -31.66 36.27 -1.94
CA THR A 633 -30.31 35.71 -1.83
C THR A 633 -30.05 34.70 -2.94
N ILE A 634 -30.99 33.76 -3.18
CA ILE A 634 -30.88 32.78 -4.27
C ILE A 634 -30.79 33.48 -5.64
N SER A 635 -31.47 34.61 -5.83
CA SER A 635 -31.38 35.39 -7.07
C SER A 635 -30.00 36.00 -7.31
N ASN A 636 -29.37 36.52 -6.26
CA ASN A 636 -28.02 37.09 -6.36
C ASN A 636 -26.97 35.98 -6.55
N GLU A 637 -27.12 34.87 -5.84
CA GLU A 637 -26.25 33.69 -5.99
C GLU A 637 -26.37 33.07 -7.38
N TRP A 638 -27.59 32.98 -7.94
CA TRP A 638 -27.79 32.54 -9.33
C TRP A 638 -27.07 33.44 -10.33
N LYS A 639 -27.14 34.77 -10.16
CA LYS A 639 -26.45 35.71 -11.06
C LYS A 639 -24.94 35.46 -11.04
N GLN A 640 -24.34 35.31 -9.85
CA GLN A 640 -22.92 35.03 -9.74
C GLN A 640 -22.57 33.65 -10.31
N PHE A 641 -23.37 32.63 -9.98
CA PHE A 641 -23.21 31.28 -10.51
C PHE A 641 -23.25 31.23 -12.03
N PHE A 642 -24.21 31.92 -12.66
CA PHE A 642 -24.36 31.93 -14.12
C PHE A 642 -23.23 32.70 -14.82
N VAL A 643 -22.69 33.76 -14.19
CA VAL A 643 -21.49 34.46 -14.68
C VAL A 643 -20.28 33.51 -14.65
N ASN A 644 -20.03 32.87 -13.51
CA ASN A 644 -18.94 31.90 -13.36
C ASN A 644 -19.08 30.72 -14.33
N LEU A 645 -20.31 30.20 -14.51
CA LEU A 645 -20.61 29.13 -15.47
C LEU A 645 -20.29 29.57 -16.90
N LYS A 646 -20.64 30.82 -17.27
CA LYS A 646 -20.34 31.37 -18.60
C LYS A 646 -18.84 31.54 -18.82
N ASP A 647 -18.10 31.97 -17.80
CA ASP A 647 -16.64 32.13 -17.89
C ASP A 647 -15.94 30.77 -17.96
N LEU A 648 -16.44 29.76 -17.24
CA LEU A 648 -16.02 28.37 -17.36
C LEU A 648 -16.26 27.85 -18.79
N THR A 649 -17.47 27.98 -19.34
CA THR A 649 -17.76 27.49 -20.69
C THR A 649 -16.92 28.20 -21.75
N LYS A 650 -16.66 29.51 -21.61
CA LYS A 650 -15.82 30.25 -22.55
C LYS A 650 -14.36 29.77 -22.55
N LYS A 651 -13.78 29.48 -21.37
CA LYS A 651 -12.36 29.08 -21.28
C LYS A 651 -12.15 27.62 -21.68
N TYR A 652 -13.02 26.70 -21.23
CA TYR A 652 -12.80 25.26 -21.42
C TYR A 652 -13.62 24.64 -22.56
N PHE A 653 -14.77 25.21 -22.89
CA PHE A 653 -15.72 24.66 -23.87
C PHE A 653 -16.05 25.68 -24.98
N PRO A 654 -15.05 26.19 -25.73
CA PRO A 654 -15.26 27.27 -26.71
C PRO A 654 -16.17 26.88 -27.89
N LEU A 655 -16.43 25.58 -28.10
CA LEU A 655 -17.33 25.07 -29.13
C LEU A 655 -18.82 25.24 -28.76
N ILE A 656 -19.14 25.38 -27.47
CA ILE A 656 -20.52 25.52 -27.00
C ILE A 656 -20.96 26.98 -27.17
N ASN A 657 -21.98 27.19 -28.00
CA ASN A 657 -22.54 28.51 -28.21
C ASN A 657 -23.34 28.99 -26.99
N ASP A 658 -23.42 30.31 -26.78
CA ASP A 658 -24.26 30.94 -25.75
C ASP A 658 -25.71 30.39 -25.77
N GLU A 659 -26.25 30.11 -26.96
CA GLU A 659 -27.61 29.58 -27.13
C GLU A 659 -27.76 28.14 -26.64
N GLN A 660 -26.78 27.27 -26.88
CA GLN A 660 -26.78 25.87 -26.40
C GLN A 660 -26.61 25.79 -24.88
N LEU A 661 -25.77 26.67 -24.31
CA LEU A 661 -25.65 26.82 -22.85
C LEU A 661 -26.98 27.24 -22.22
N LEU A 662 -27.64 28.27 -22.80
CA LEU A 662 -28.95 28.71 -22.34
C LEU A 662 -30.01 27.61 -22.49
N GLU A 663 -30.02 26.89 -23.61
CA GLU A 663 -30.92 25.76 -23.85
C GLU A 663 -30.81 24.71 -22.74
N GLN A 664 -29.60 24.26 -22.43
CA GLN A 664 -29.37 23.30 -21.36
C GLN A 664 -29.69 23.84 -19.97
N THR A 665 -29.36 25.11 -19.72
CA THR A 665 -29.63 25.75 -18.43
C THR A 665 -31.13 25.85 -18.18
N VAL A 666 -31.91 26.35 -19.15
CA VAL A 666 -33.38 26.43 -19.09
C VAL A 666 -33.97 25.04 -18.85
N ARG A 667 -33.48 24.06 -19.60
CA ARG A 667 -33.91 22.66 -19.48
C ARG A 667 -33.70 22.10 -18.07
N CYS A 668 -32.53 22.31 -17.45
CA CYS A 668 -32.25 21.88 -16.08
C CYS A 668 -33.08 22.62 -15.02
N LEU A 669 -33.25 23.94 -15.19
CA LEU A 669 -34.06 24.75 -14.28
C LEU A 669 -35.53 24.32 -14.28
N LEU A 670 -36.06 23.97 -15.46
CA LEU A 670 -37.43 23.50 -15.60
C LEU A 670 -37.65 22.14 -14.93
N TRP A 671 -36.66 21.23 -14.92
CA TRP A 671 -36.72 19.92 -14.23
C TRP A 671 -36.27 19.94 -12.76
N SER A 672 -36.09 21.13 -12.17
CA SER A 672 -35.61 21.27 -10.78
C SER A 672 -36.67 20.98 -9.71
N ASN A 673 -37.94 20.77 -10.09
CA ASN A 673 -39.10 20.60 -9.20
C ASN A 673 -39.20 21.72 -8.14
N ASN A 674 -38.96 22.97 -8.54
CA ASN A 674 -39.05 24.12 -7.64
C ASN A 674 -39.68 25.31 -8.36
N GLU A 675 -40.68 25.91 -7.73
CA GLU A 675 -41.45 27.05 -8.25
C GLU A 675 -40.55 28.22 -8.69
N TYR A 676 -39.55 28.57 -7.88
CA TYR A 676 -38.65 29.69 -8.15
C TYR A 676 -37.76 29.42 -9.38
N PHE A 677 -37.18 28.22 -9.49
CA PHE A 677 -36.30 27.88 -10.60
C PHE A 677 -37.06 27.75 -11.92
N ILE A 678 -38.30 27.25 -11.89
CA ILE A 678 -39.18 27.22 -13.07
C ILE A 678 -39.51 28.67 -13.53
N GLN A 679 -39.84 29.58 -12.61
CA GLN A 679 -40.03 31.00 -12.93
C GLN A 679 -38.75 31.65 -13.47
N LEU A 680 -37.60 31.27 -12.94
CA LEU A 680 -36.30 31.77 -13.39
C LEU A 680 -35.96 31.28 -14.80
N ALA A 681 -36.28 30.02 -15.13
CA ALA A 681 -36.12 29.46 -16.48
C ALA A 681 -36.91 30.28 -17.50
N PHE A 682 -38.15 30.66 -17.16
CA PHE A 682 -39.00 31.46 -18.02
C PHE A 682 -38.41 32.86 -18.32
N LYS A 683 -37.71 33.48 -17.36
CA LYS A 683 -37.03 34.78 -17.58
C LYS A 683 -35.92 34.72 -18.64
N HIS A 684 -35.34 33.55 -18.88
CA HIS A 684 -34.28 33.33 -19.87
C HIS A 684 -34.81 32.97 -21.27
N ILE A 685 -36.10 32.66 -21.41
CA ILE A 685 -36.77 32.46 -22.70
C ILE A 685 -37.17 33.83 -23.27
N ASP A 686 -37.03 34.07 -24.57
CA ASP A 686 -37.52 35.32 -25.18
C ASP A 686 -39.06 35.33 -25.17
N HIS A 687 -39.66 36.42 -24.70
CA HIS A 687 -41.11 36.57 -24.57
C HIS A 687 -41.51 37.98 -24.97
N VAL A 688 -42.56 38.09 -25.79
CA VAL A 688 -42.92 39.29 -26.55
C VAL A 688 -43.28 40.48 -25.65
N GLU A 689 -43.84 40.24 -24.45
CA GLU A 689 -44.43 41.29 -23.60
C GLU A 689 -43.41 42.16 -22.83
N LEU A 690 -42.19 41.68 -22.57
CA LEU A 690 -41.17 42.44 -21.80
C LEU A 690 -40.20 43.24 -22.67
N ARG A 691 -40.34 43.23 -24.01
CA ARG A 691 -39.56 44.11 -24.90
C ARG A 691 -39.75 45.60 -24.58
N ASN A 692 -40.87 45.96 -23.96
CA ASN A 692 -41.23 47.34 -23.68
C ASN A 692 -40.65 47.89 -22.36
N ASN A 693 -40.00 47.09 -21.50
CA ASN A 693 -39.59 47.56 -20.16
C ASN A 693 -38.20 47.13 -19.65
N SER A 694 -37.30 46.59 -20.47
CA SER A 694 -35.92 46.33 -20.02
C SER A 694 -34.86 46.65 -21.07
N ASN A 695 -34.08 47.70 -20.82
CA ASN A 695 -32.77 47.99 -21.44
C ASN A 695 -31.70 46.96 -21.00
N SER A 696 -32.00 45.65 -21.02
CA SER A 696 -31.04 44.61 -20.67
C SER A 696 -30.56 43.88 -21.92
N SER A 697 -29.29 44.11 -22.27
CA SER A 697 -28.54 43.54 -23.40
C SER A 697 -28.25 42.03 -23.28
N ALA A 698 -29.00 41.29 -22.47
CA ALA A 698 -28.79 39.85 -22.27
C ALA A 698 -29.47 39.05 -23.41
N LYS A 699 -28.69 38.22 -24.11
CA LYS A 699 -29.22 37.26 -25.10
C LYS A 699 -30.18 36.29 -24.40
N LYS A 700 -31.40 36.15 -24.93
CA LYS A 700 -32.43 35.20 -24.46
C LYS A 700 -32.55 34.01 -25.43
N LEU A 701 -33.06 32.89 -24.96
CA LEU A 701 -33.31 31.69 -25.77
C LEU A 701 -34.44 31.93 -26.79
N ASN A 702 -34.29 31.40 -28.01
CA ASN A 702 -35.30 31.47 -29.06
C ASN A 702 -36.65 30.90 -28.57
N ILE A 703 -37.74 31.61 -28.89
CA ILE A 703 -39.13 31.26 -28.55
C ILE A 703 -39.48 29.83 -28.99
N GLU A 704 -39.12 29.42 -30.21
CA GLU A 704 -39.47 28.09 -30.74
C GLU A 704 -38.82 26.95 -29.94
N LYS A 705 -37.56 27.12 -29.56
CA LYS A 705 -36.83 26.17 -28.71
C LYS A 705 -37.34 26.18 -27.26
N GLY A 706 -37.65 27.36 -26.73
CA GLY A 706 -38.28 27.48 -25.41
C GLY A 706 -39.61 26.73 -25.34
N ARG A 707 -40.45 26.85 -26.39
CA ARG A 707 -41.72 26.11 -26.51
C ARG A 707 -41.52 24.61 -26.58
N SER A 708 -40.57 24.12 -27.38
CA SER A 708 -40.33 22.68 -27.49
C SER A 708 -39.87 22.06 -26.17
N ILE A 709 -38.99 22.74 -25.43
CA ILE A 709 -38.54 22.30 -24.10
C ILE A 709 -39.71 22.30 -23.10
N LEU A 710 -40.52 23.37 -23.06
CA LEU A 710 -41.68 23.45 -22.18
C LEU A 710 -42.66 22.31 -22.43
N ARG A 711 -42.96 21.98 -23.70
CA ARG A 711 -43.84 20.84 -24.05
C ARG A 711 -43.30 19.52 -23.52
N LEU A 712 -42.01 19.25 -23.70
CA LEU A 712 -41.38 18.02 -23.17
C LEU A 712 -41.47 17.95 -21.64
N VAL A 713 -41.19 19.05 -20.95
CA VAL A 713 -41.25 19.14 -19.49
C VAL A 713 -42.68 18.94 -18.98
N ILE A 714 -43.68 19.53 -19.64
CA ILE A 714 -45.11 19.37 -19.28
C ILE A 714 -45.51 17.90 -19.39
N GLN A 715 -45.15 17.23 -20.48
CA GLN A 715 -45.43 15.81 -20.67
C GLN A 715 -44.78 14.95 -19.58
N ASP A 716 -43.53 15.25 -19.22
CA ASP A 716 -42.85 14.54 -18.14
C ASP A 716 -43.51 14.79 -16.77
N TYR A 717 -43.86 16.03 -16.44
CA TYR A 717 -44.57 16.32 -15.18
C TYR A 717 -45.91 15.59 -15.08
N ILE A 718 -46.67 15.55 -16.17
CA ILE A 718 -47.93 14.77 -16.24
C ILE A 718 -47.66 13.27 -16.10
N ARG A 719 -46.58 12.77 -16.71
CA ARG A 719 -46.20 11.35 -16.66
C ARG A 719 -45.84 10.90 -15.25
N TYR A 720 -45.13 11.73 -14.50
CA TYR A 720 -44.66 11.42 -13.14
C TYR A 720 -45.60 11.88 -12.03
N ALA A 721 -46.67 12.60 -12.35
CA ALA A 721 -47.68 13.01 -11.39
C ALA A 721 -48.38 11.81 -10.74
N GLY A 722 -48.55 11.90 -9.43
CA GLY A 722 -49.32 10.98 -8.61
C GLY A 722 -50.82 11.19 -8.74
N PRO A 723 -51.61 10.35 -8.04
CA PRO A 723 -53.07 10.34 -8.15
C PRO A 723 -53.77 11.46 -7.38
N GLN A 724 -53.04 12.28 -6.61
CA GLN A 724 -53.64 13.32 -5.79
C GLN A 724 -53.88 14.60 -6.61
N PRO A 725 -54.99 15.32 -6.38
CA PRO A 725 -55.28 16.57 -7.08
C PRO A 725 -54.31 17.71 -6.72
N GLU A 726 -53.71 17.66 -5.53
CA GLU A 726 -52.74 18.63 -5.02
C GLU A 726 -51.28 18.15 -5.17
N ASP A 727 -51.01 17.30 -6.17
CA ASP A 727 -49.64 16.88 -6.48
C ASP A 727 -48.81 18.09 -6.97
N GLU A 728 -47.62 18.26 -6.38
CA GLU A 728 -46.68 19.32 -6.75
C GLU A 728 -46.31 19.28 -8.24
N MET A 729 -46.23 18.07 -8.83
CA MET A 729 -45.92 17.91 -10.26
C MET A 729 -47.02 18.47 -11.16
N LEU A 730 -48.30 18.33 -10.78
CA LEU A 730 -49.42 18.91 -11.51
C LEU A 730 -49.44 20.44 -11.36
N LYS A 731 -49.04 20.96 -10.19
CA LYS A 731 -48.83 22.40 -9.99
C LYS A 731 -47.73 22.93 -10.91
N TYR A 732 -46.60 22.24 -11.02
CA TYR A 732 -45.51 22.63 -11.94
C TYR A 732 -45.91 22.49 -13.41
N ALA A 733 -46.64 21.44 -13.79
CA ALA A 733 -47.21 21.30 -15.13
C ALA A 733 -48.12 22.47 -15.48
N LYS A 734 -49.01 22.87 -14.56
CA LYS A 734 -49.89 24.04 -14.73
C LYS A 734 -49.09 25.33 -14.90
N MET A 735 -48.08 25.56 -14.07
CA MET A 735 -47.21 26.74 -14.23
C MET A 735 -46.51 26.79 -15.59
N CYS A 736 -45.98 25.66 -16.06
CA CYS A 736 -45.36 25.57 -17.39
C CYS A 736 -46.37 25.79 -18.52
N LEU A 737 -47.62 25.36 -18.36
CA LEU A 737 -48.71 25.60 -19.30
C LEU A 737 -49.15 27.06 -19.32
N ASP A 738 -49.27 27.71 -18.15
CA ASP A 738 -49.56 29.15 -18.05
C ASP A 738 -48.47 29.95 -18.78
N PHE A 739 -47.19 29.58 -18.61
CA PHE A 739 -46.08 30.16 -19.36
C PHE A 739 -46.17 29.89 -20.86
N LEU A 740 -46.55 28.69 -21.27
CA LEU A 740 -46.73 28.38 -22.69
C LEU A 740 -47.87 29.20 -23.30
N GLN A 741 -48.97 29.40 -22.57
CA GLN A 741 -50.09 30.24 -22.99
C GLN A 741 -49.69 31.71 -23.17
N THR A 742 -48.80 32.24 -22.32
CA THR A 742 -48.25 33.60 -22.54
C THR A 742 -47.35 33.71 -23.78
N LEU A 743 -46.71 32.60 -24.18
CA LEU A 743 -45.88 32.56 -25.38
C LEU A 743 -46.71 32.31 -26.65
N ASP A 744 -47.76 31.49 -26.56
CA ASP A 744 -48.70 31.18 -27.63
C ASP A 744 -50.13 30.97 -27.09
N PRO A 745 -50.99 31.98 -27.14
CA PRO A 745 -52.34 31.87 -26.61
C PRO A 745 -53.28 30.97 -27.45
N ASN A 746 -52.92 30.65 -28.70
CA ASN A 746 -53.76 29.88 -29.64
C ASN A 746 -53.27 28.44 -29.86
N ASP A 747 -52.34 27.96 -29.05
CA ASP A 747 -51.79 26.62 -29.21
C ASP A 747 -52.78 25.54 -28.75
N SER A 748 -53.30 24.77 -29.72
CA SER A 748 -54.27 23.69 -29.50
C SER A 748 -53.76 22.66 -28.49
N ASP A 749 -52.47 22.31 -28.53
CA ASP A 749 -51.86 21.35 -27.61
C ASP A 749 -51.90 21.86 -26.16
N THR A 750 -51.64 23.15 -25.95
CA THR A 750 -51.66 23.78 -24.63
C THR A 750 -53.06 23.83 -24.04
N ILE A 751 -54.05 24.15 -24.88
CA ILE A 751 -55.47 24.14 -24.49
C ILE A 751 -55.89 22.71 -24.13
N ASN A 752 -55.51 21.71 -24.92
CA ASN A 752 -55.80 20.30 -24.62
C ASN A 752 -55.15 19.85 -23.29
N HIS A 753 -53.91 20.25 -23.02
CA HIS A 753 -53.23 19.94 -21.76
C HIS A 753 -53.85 20.67 -20.55
N LEU A 754 -54.34 21.90 -20.70
CA LEU A 754 -55.09 22.61 -19.67
C LEU A 754 -56.45 21.95 -19.38
N ASN A 755 -57.20 21.60 -20.42
CA ASN A 755 -58.46 20.85 -20.30
C ASN A 755 -58.24 19.49 -19.64
N PHE A 756 -57.12 18.82 -19.94
CA PHE A 756 -56.72 17.57 -19.31
C PHE A 756 -56.46 17.73 -17.80
N LEU A 757 -55.75 18.79 -17.38
CA LEU A 757 -55.55 19.08 -15.96
C LEU A 757 -56.87 19.38 -15.23
N GLU A 758 -57.77 20.13 -15.87
CA GLU A 758 -59.11 20.40 -15.35
C GLU A 758 -59.95 19.12 -15.21
N ALA A 759 -59.91 18.24 -16.21
CA ALA A 759 -60.57 16.93 -16.17
C ALA A 759 -60.04 16.04 -15.03
N ILE A 760 -58.73 16.03 -14.75
CA ILE A 760 -58.16 15.30 -13.61
C ILE A 760 -58.64 15.87 -12.28
N GLN A 761 -58.71 17.20 -12.15
CA GLN A 761 -59.22 17.84 -10.94
C GLN A 761 -60.68 17.48 -10.69
N LEU A 762 -61.51 17.48 -11.75
CA LEU A 762 -62.91 17.05 -11.68
C LEU A 762 -63.04 15.56 -11.33
N LEU A 763 -62.24 14.68 -11.93
CA LEU A 763 -62.21 13.25 -11.61
C LEU A 763 -61.89 12.99 -10.14
N ASN A 764 -60.87 13.65 -9.61
CA ASN A 764 -60.46 13.50 -8.21
C ASN A 764 -61.48 14.09 -7.22
N LYS A 765 -62.14 15.19 -7.59
CA LYS A 765 -63.17 15.83 -6.76
C LYS A 765 -64.46 15.02 -6.71
N GLU A 766 -64.95 14.58 -7.86
CA GLU A 766 -66.26 13.95 -7.97
C GLU A 766 -66.23 12.43 -7.76
N PHE A 767 -65.09 11.78 -8.01
CA PHE A 767 -64.90 10.32 -7.89
C PHE A 767 -63.66 9.97 -7.03
N PRO A 768 -63.64 10.33 -5.73
CA PRO A 768 -62.45 10.19 -4.87
C PRO A 768 -62.11 8.75 -4.49
N ASN A 769 -63.04 7.81 -4.62
CA ASN A 769 -62.88 6.41 -4.18
C ASN A 769 -61.91 5.59 -5.06
N LYS A 770 -61.49 6.15 -6.19
CA LYS A 770 -60.59 5.51 -7.14
C LYS A 770 -59.35 6.37 -7.36
N LEU A 771 -58.18 5.75 -7.40
CA LEU A 771 -56.92 6.43 -7.64
C LEU A 771 -56.74 6.70 -9.13
N TRP A 772 -56.85 7.97 -9.52
CA TRP A 772 -56.74 8.44 -10.89
C TRP A 772 -55.31 8.82 -11.22
N LEU A 773 -54.56 7.93 -11.85
CA LEU A 773 -53.19 8.22 -12.30
C LEU A 773 -53.23 9.02 -13.61
N PRO A 774 -52.68 10.25 -13.66
CA PRO A 774 -52.65 11.09 -14.86
C PRO A 774 -52.08 10.38 -16.08
N ILE A 775 -50.96 9.66 -15.93
CA ILE A 775 -50.35 8.87 -17.01
C ILE A 775 -51.29 7.81 -17.60
N ARG A 776 -52.14 7.19 -16.77
CA ARG A 776 -53.10 6.21 -17.26
C ARG A 776 -54.17 6.90 -18.08
N ILE A 777 -54.70 8.02 -17.60
CA ILE A 777 -55.73 8.80 -18.31
C ILE A 777 -55.18 9.33 -19.64
N HIS A 778 -53.94 9.82 -19.65
CA HIS A 778 -53.27 10.31 -20.86
C HIS A 778 -53.05 9.20 -21.91
N ASN A 779 -52.86 7.96 -21.49
CA ASN A 779 -52.56 6.83 -22.38
C ASN A 779 -53.78 5.96 -22.73
N ILE A 780 -54.98 6.28 -22.22
CA ILE A 780 -56.18 5.50 -22.54
C ILE A 780 -56.52 5.71 -24.02
N SER A 781 -56.27 4.67 -24.81
CA SER A 781 -56.60 4.64 -26.24
C SER A 781 -58.05 4.24 -26.48
N ARG A 782 -58.72 3.64 -25.49
CA ARG A 782 -60.09 3.14 -25.57
C ARG A 782 -60.99 3.87 -24.57
N GLN A 783 -61.84 4.76 -25.10
CA GLN A 783 -62.82 5.58 -24.37
C GLN A 783 -63.66 4.77 -23.35
N GLN A 784 -64.01 3.52 -23.70
CA GLN A 784 -64.82 2.62 -22.87
C GLN A 784 -64.13 2.24 -21.54
N GLU A 785 -62.79 2.14 -21.53
CA GLU A 785 -62.04 1.73 -20.34
C GLU A 785 -62.05 2.81 -19.26
N LEU A 786 -61.99 4.10 -19.66
CA LEU A 786 -62.10 5.21 -18.72
C LEU A 786 -63.53 5.31 -18.17
N LEU A 787 -64.53 5.16 -19.03
CA LEU A 787 -65.93 5.23 -18.63
C LEU A 787 -66.30 4.09 -17.67
N ASP A 788 -65.94 2.85 -17.99
CA ASP A 788 -66.13 1.71 -17.09
C ASP A 788 -65.36 1.90 -15.79
N ALA A 789 -64.18 2.53 -15.86
CA ALA A 789 -63.40 2.86 -14.69
C ALA A 789 -64.10 3.90 -13.79
N ILE A 790 -64.76 4.91 -14.35
CA ILE A 790 -65.51 5.95 -13.61
C ILE A 790 -66.78 5.34 -13.03
N LEU A 791 -67.52 4.59 -13.82
CA LEU A 791 -68.77 3.93 -13.43
C LEU A 791 -68.57 2.87 -12.35
N SER A 792 -67.39 2.24 -12.29
CA SER A 792 -67.02 1.28 -11.23
C SER A 792 -66.43 1.94 -9.98
N SER A 793 -66.23 3.27 -9.97
CA SER A 793 -65.59 3.98 -8.85
C SER A 793 -66.48 4.11 -7.61
N SER A 794 -67.80 4.20 -7.81
CA SER A 794 -68.77 4.29 -6.72
C SER A 794 -70.15 3.81 -7.15
N ASN A 795 -70.94 3.32 -6.21
CA ASN A 795 -72.31 2.87 -6.47
C ASN A 795 -73.25 4.00 -6.92
N ASP A 796 -72.90 5.27 -6.68
CA ASP A 796 -73.68 6.44 -7.10
C ASP A 796 -73.08 7.16 -8.33
N ALA A 797 -72.01 6.62 -8.93
CA ALA A 797 -71.33 7.27 -10.05
C ALA A 797 -72.27 7.56 -11.23
N HIS A 798 -73.22 6.66 -11.48
CA HIS A 798 -74.20 6.77 -12.57
C HIS A 798 -75.21 7.92 -12.39
N LYS A 799 -75.29 8.54 -11.20
CA LYS A 799 -76.14 9.72 -10.94
C LYS A 799 -75.47 11.04 -11.34
N LYS A 800 -74.14 11.06 -11.51
CA LYS A 800 -73.35 12.28 -11.81
C LYS A 800 -73.14 12.47 -13.31
N ILE A 801 -74.23 12.46 -14.08
CA ILE A 801 -74.21 12.43 -15.55
C ILE A 801 -73.54 13.69 -16.12
N ASP A 802 -73.92 14.87 -15.64
CA ASP A 802 -73.41 16.15 -16.14
C ASP A 802 -71.90 16.30 -15.93
N GLU A 803 -71.36 15.79 -14.82
CA GLU A 803 -69.92 15.85 -14.54
C GLU A 803 -69.13 14.82 -15.38
N ILE A 804 -69.71 13.65 -15.65
CA ILE A 804 -69.12 12.66 -16.57
C ILE A 804 -69.06 13.23 -17.99
N LEU A 805 -70.14 13.88 -18.44
CA LEU A 805 -70.19 14.55 -19.75
C LEU A 805 -69.12 15.66 -19.85
N LYS A 806 -68.98 16.49 -18.82
CA LYS A 806 -67.93 17.53 -18.77
C LYS A 806 -66.52 16.93 -18.85
N ILE A 807 -66.21 15.92 -18.03
CA ILE A 807 -64.87 15.26 -18.03
C ILE A 807 -64.52 14.71 -19.40
N ILE A 808 -65.48 14.05 -20.04
CA ILE A 808 -65.30 13.46 -21.36
C ILE A 808 -65.09 14.55 -22.43
N SER A 809 -65.87 15.63 -22.37
CA SER A 809 -65.72 16.75 -23.29
C SER A 809 -64.35 17.44 -23.14
N LEU A 810 -63.88 17.60 -21.90
CA LEU A 810 -62.57 18.19 -21.59
C LEU A 810 -61.40 17.31 -22.04
N LEU A 811 -61.52 15.98 -21.93
CA LEU A 811 -60.50 15.05 -22.41
C LEU A 811 -60.51 14.87 -23.94
N ASN A 812 -61.44 15.54 -24.63
CA ASN A 812 -61.59 15.53 -26.09
C ASN A 812 -61.65 14.11 -26.66
N LEU A 813 -62.14 13.16 -25.85
CA LEU A 813 -62.03 11.73 -26.12
C LEU A 813 -62.84 11.30 -27.35
N PHE A 814 -63.83 12.09 -27.75
CA PHE A 814 -64.86 11.77 -28.72
C PHE A 814 -64.66 12.39 -30.12
N LYS A 815 -63.69 13.31 -30.30
CA LYS A 815 -63.37 13.81 -31.65
C LYS A 815 -62.59 12.78 -32.45
N SER A 816 -63.13 12.36 -33.58
CA SER A 816 -62.41 11.56 -34.57
C SER A 816 -61.23 12.37 -35.11
N SER A 817 -60.08 11.72 -35.25
CA SER A 817 -58.82 12.31 -35.66
C SER A 817 -58.72 12.56 -37.17
N ASP A 818 -59.80 12.97 -37.83
CA ASP A 818 -59.83 13.26 -39.27
C ASP A 818 -60.39 14.67 -39.55
N ASP A 819 -59.77 15.69 -38.94
CA ASP A 819 -59.96 17.10 -39.32
C ASP A 819 -59.22 17.40 -40.65
N ASN A 820 -59.65 16.76 -41.73
CA ASN A 820 -59.28 17.13 -43.11
C ASN A 820 -60.51 17.07 -44.04
N SER A 821 -61.61 17.69 -43.63
CA SER A 821 -62.59 18.21 -44.57
C SER A 821 -63.19 19.50 -44.02
N ASN A 822 -62.73 20.61 -44.59
CA ASN A 822 -63.51 21.83 -44.65
C ASN A 822 -64.80 21.50 -45.40
N ASP A 823 -65.86 21.13 -44.70
CA ASP A 823 -67.23 21.31 -45.16
C ASP A 823 -68.08 21.60 -43.93
N ASN A 824 -68.54 22.86 -43.87
CA ASN A 824 -69.55 23.31 -42.94
C ASN A 824 -70.89 22.75 -43.40
N ASP A 825 -71.30 21.62 -42.84
CA ASP A 825 -72.68 21.21 -42.54
C ASP A 825 -72.65 19.69 -42.23
N ASP A 826 -73.36 19.26 -41.18
CA ASP A 826 -73.61 17.87 -40.77
C ASP A 826 -72.58 17.12 -39.87
N ASN A 827 -71.93 17.79 -38.90
CA ASN A 827 -71.20 17.09 -37.80
C ASN A 827 -72.07 16.73 -36.59
N THR A 828 -73.38 17.00 -36.59
CA THR A 828 -74.27 16.76 -35.43
C THR A 828 -74.58 15.28 -35.20
N ASP A 829 -74.62 14.47 -36.26
CA ASP A 829 -75.06 13.07 -36.16
C ASP A 829 -74.03 12.18 -35.44
N ASP A 830 -72.74 12.48 -35.58
CA ASP A 830 -71.66 11.75 -34.88
C ASP A 830 -71.62 12.11 -33.38
N ASP A 831 -71.82 13.39 -33.02
CA ASP A 831 -71.86 13.83 -31.61
C ASP A 831 -73.10 13.23 -30.89
N ASP A 832 -74.26 13.22 -31.55
CA ASP A 832 -75.49 12.61 -31.03
C ASP A 832 -75.37 11.08 -30.90
N GLU A 833 -74.75 10.39 -31.86
CA GLU A 833 -74.49 8.95 -31.77
C GLU A 833 -73.55 8.61 -30.59
N GLN A 834 -72.54 9.44 -30.35
CA GLN A 834 -71.58 9.25 -29.27
C GLN A 834 -72.16 9.56 -27.90
N GLU A 835 -72.94 10.64 -27.76
CA GLU A 835 -73.70 10.94 -26.55
C GLU A 835 -74.67 9.80 -26.22
N ALA A 836 -75.35 9.25 -27.22
CA ALA A 836 -76.25 8.11 -27.05
C ALA A 836 -75.54 6.85 -26.54
N ARG A 837 -74.35 6.54 -27.06
CA ARG A 837 -73.52 5.40 -26.60
C ARG A 837 -73.07 5.57 -25.15
N LEU A 838 -72.72 6.80 -24.75
CA LEU A 838 -72.36 7.12 -23.36
C LEU A 838 -73.55 6.92 -22.43
N LEU A 839 -74.70 7.50 -22.76
CA LEU A 839 -75.92 7.41 -21.95
C LEU A 839 -76.40 5.96 -21.81
N ASN A 840 -76.30 5.15 -22.87
CA ASN A 840 -76.58 3.72 -22.82
C ASN A 840 -75.75 3.01 -21.74
N LYS A 841 -74.43 3.28 -21.70
CA LYS A 841 -73.51 2.63 -20.75
C LYS A 841 -73.74 3.08 -19.30
N ILE A 842 -74.02 4.37 -19.10
CA ILE A 842 -74.38 4.90 -17.77
C ILE A 842 -75.69 4.23 -17.28
N GLY A 843 -76.67 4.09 -18.18
CA GLY A 843 -77.93 3.42 -17.88
C GLY A 843 -77.80 1.93 -17.60
N GLU A 844 -76.95 1.22 -18.35
CA GLU A 844 -76.58 -0.19 -18.07
C GLU A 844 -76.03 -0.33 -16.64
N LYS A 845 -75.14 0.58 -16.22
CA LYS A 845 -74.60 0.57 -14.87
C LYS A 845 -75.65 0.89 -13.80
N ALA A 846 -76.54 1.84 -14.06
CA ALA A 846 -77.64 2.16 -13.16
C ALA A 846 -78.54 0.92 -12.94
N ILE A 847 -78.79 0.13 -13.99
CA ILE A 847 -79.50 -1.15 -13.93
C ILE A 847 -78.75 -2.18 -13.09
N GLU A 848 -77.43 -2.33 -13.30
CA GLU A 848 -76.58 -3.24 -12.50
C GLU A 848 -76.60 -2.88 -11.01
N ASN A 849 -76.58 -1.58 -10.69
CA ASN A 849 -76.62 -1.07 -9.31
C ASN A 849 -78.03 -1.04 -8.71
N LEU A 850 -79.05 -1.59 -9.40
CA LEU A 850 -80.46 -1.62 -9.01
C LEU A 850 -81.14 -0.23 -8.89
N ASP A 851 -80.54 0.82 -9.46
CA ASP A 851 -81.11 2.17 -9.48
C ASP A 851 -81.90 2.42 -10.77
N TYR A 852 -83.05 1.77 -10.82
CA TYR A 852 -83.88 1.78 -12.01
C TYR A 852 -84.53 3.14 -12.28
N LYS A 853 -84.71 4.01 -11.26
CA LYS A 853 -85.30 5.36 -11.43
C LYS A 853 -84.41 6.21 -12.33
N THR A 854 -83.12 6.27 -11.99
CA THR A 854 -82.11 6.98 -12.79
C THR A 854 -81.98 6.40 -14.20
N ALA A 855 -82.06 5.07 -14.36
CA ALA A 855 -82.05 4.43 -15.68
C ALA A 855 -83.26 4.83 -16.54
N ASN A 856 -84.45 4.92 -15.93
CA ASN A 856 -85.67 5.34 -16.62
C ASN A 856 -85.65 6.82 -17.01
N ASP A 857 -85.15 7.69 -16.12
CA ASP A 857 -84.98 9.12 -16.43
C ASP A 857 -83.98 9.35 -17.58
N LEU A 858 -82.90 8.55 -17.63
CA LEU A 858 -81.95 8.53 -18.75
C LEU A 858 -82.60 8.11 -20.06
N ALA A 859 -83.43 7.05 -20.04
CA ALA A 859 -84.14 6.60 -21.23
C ALA A 859 -85.19 7.62 -21.70
N ILE A 860 -85.84 8.33 -20.79
CA ILE A 860 -86.72 9.46 -21.13
C ILE A 860 -85.91 10.58 -21.79
N ASN A 861 -84.73 10.92 -21.26
CA ASN A 861 -83.86 11.94 -21.85
C ASN A 861 -83.40 11.54 -23.27
N ILE A 862 -83.02 10.28 -23.49
CA ILE A 862 -82.68 9.73 -24.82
C ILE A 862 -83.86 9.88 -25.80
N MET A 863 -85.08 9.57 -25.36
CA MET A 863 -86.28 9.68 -26.19
C MET A 863 -86.67 11.12 -26.50
N ASP A 864 -86.61 12.03 -25.51
CA ASP A 864 -86.99 13.42 -25.68
C ASP A 864 -86.00 14.18 -26.57
N ARG A 865 -84.71 13.80 -26.57
CA ARG A 865 -83.67 14.30 -27.50
C ARG A 865 -83.60 13.55 -28.84
N ASN A 866 -84.38 12.48 -29.01
CA ASN A 866 -84.41 11.63 -30.21
C ASN A 866 -83.07 11.00 -30.61
N LEU A 867 -82.28 10.56 -29.63
CA LEU A 867 -80.97 9.94 -29.83
C LEU A 867 -81.11 8.48 -30.31
N GLN A 868 -81.07 8.25 -31.63
CA GLN A 868 -81.42 6.97 -32.26
C GLN A 868 -80.56 5.79 -31.76
N SER A 869 -79.25 6.00 -31.61
CA SER A 869 -78.29 5.00 -31.13
C SER A 869 -78.48 4.64 -29.64
N GLY A 870 -79.37 5.33 -28.92
CA GLY A 870 -79.73 5.10 -27.52
C GLY A 870 -80.78 4.00 -27.29
N TRP A 871 -81.26 3.35 -28.37
CA TRP A 871 -82.29 2.31 -28.29
C TRP A 871 -81.95 1.09 -27.39
N PRO A 872 -80.68 0.63 -27.21
CA PRO A 872 -80.37 -0.54 -26.39
C PRO A 872 -80.75 -0.38 -24.91
N LEU A 873 -80.55 0.80 -24.31
CA LEU A 873 -80.95 1.05 -22.92
C LEU A 873 -82.47 1.05 -22.77
N CYS A 874 -83.17 1.73 -23.68
CA CYS A 874 -84.63 1.73 -23.71
C CYS A 874 -85.20 0.30 -23.83
N TYR A 875 -84.54 -0.55 -24.63
CA TYR A 875 -84.89 -1.97 -24.75
C TYR A 875 -84.64 -2.75 -23.44
N GLN A 876 -83.48 -2.57 -22.80
CA GLN A 876 -83.17 -3.23 -21.53
C GLN A 876 -84.16 -2.87 -20.43
N ILE A 877 -84.59 -1.61 -20.35
CA ILE A 877 -85.63 -1.16 -19.41
C ILE A 877 -86.98 -1.82 -19.75
N CYS A 878 -87.35 -1.91 -21.02
CA CYS A 878 -88.55 -2.65 -21.44
C CYS A 878 -88.50 -4.13 -21.01
N CYS A 879 -87.34 -4.79 -21.12
CA CYS A 879 -87.13 -6.17 -20.66
C CYS A 879 -87.14 -6.31 -19.13
N LEU A 880 -86.68 -5.31 -18.37
CA LEU A 880 -86.73 -5.33 -16.90
C LEU A 880 -88.16 -5.17 -16.39
N ILE A 881 -88.94 -4.29 -17.02
CA ILE A 881 -90.37 -4.14 -16.78
C ILE A 881 -91.08 -5.47 -17.08
N MET A 882 -90.69 -6.19 -18.14
CA MET A 882 -91.24 -7.52 -18.46
C MET A 882 -91.04 -8.56 -17.36
N LYS A 883 -89.79 -8.68 -16.87
CA LYS A 883 -89.40 -9.76 -15.95
C LYS A 883 -89.95 -9.58 -14.53
N ARG A 884 -90.38 -8.38 -14.17
CA ARG A 884 -90.81 -8.02 -12.80
C ARG A 884 -92.31 -7.73 -12.66
N ASN A 885 -93.12 -8.17 -13.61
CA ASN A 885 -94.58 -8.14 -13.50
C ASN A 885 -95.16 -9.11 -12.44
N ASP A 886 -94.32 -9.75 -11.62
CA ASP A 886 -94.73 -10.42 -10.38
C ASP A 886 -94.84 -9.35 -9.25
N GLU A 887 -95.96 -9.38 -8.53
CA GLU A 887 -96.61 -8.28 -7.77
C GLU A 887 -95.80 -7.57 -6.65
N ASP A 888 -94.50 -7.81 -6.47
CA ASP A 888 -93.73 -7.41 -5.27
C ASP A 888 -92.51 -6.49 -5.53
N SER A 889 -92.47 -5.70 -6.61
CA SER A 889 -91.40 -4.70 -6.81
C SER A 889 -91.91 -3.26 -6.94
N GLU A 890 -91.48 -2.36 -6.03
CA GLU A 890 -91.82 -0.92 -6.00
C GLU A 890 -91.61 -0.19 -7.34
N PHE A 891 -90.78 -0.75 -8.22
CA PHE A 891 -90.43 -0.15 -9.50
C PHE A 891 -91.52 -0.23 -10.57
N GLY A 892 -92.29 -1.33 -10.62
CA GLY A 892 -93.37 -1.51 -11.59
C GLY A 892 -94.55 -0.54 -11.42
N SER A 893 -94.74 -0.04 -10.19
CA SER A 893 -95.81 0.90 -9.84
C SER A 893 -95.54 2.37 -10.24
N SER A 894 -94.28 2.70 -10.56
CA SER A 894 -93.85 4.09 -10.78
C SER A 894 -93.87 4.53 -12.25
N ILE A 895 -94.01 3.61 -13.21
CA ILE A 895 -93.95 3.92 -14.66
C ILE A 895 -95.35 3.80 -15.25
N THR A 896 -95.84 4.88 -15.85
CA THR A 896 -97.17 4.90 -16.47
C THR A 896 -97.24 4.06 -17.75
N ILE A 897 -98.41 3.50 -18.07
CA ILE A 897 -98.64 2.73 -19.31
C ILE A 897 -98.28 3.55 -20.56
N ASP A 898 -98.52 4.86 -20.54
CA ASP A 898 -98.14 5.77 -21.63
C ASP A 898 -96.63 5.90 -21.81
N GLN A 899 -95.85 5.96 -20.72
CA GLN A 899 -94.39 5.97 -20.79
C GLN A 899 -93.84 4.65 -21.34
N GLN A 900 -94.44 3.51 -20.98
CA GLN A 900 -94.07 2.20 -21.52
C GLN A 900 -94.34 2.11 -23.03
N LEU A 901 -95.50 2.59 -23.48
CA LEU A 901 -95.83 2.65 -24.91
C LEU A 901 -94.87 3.57 -25.68
N ARG A 902 -94.47 4.70 -25.07
CA ARG A 902 -93.50 5.64 -25.66
C ARG A 902 -92.12 4.98 -25.82
N LEU A 903 -91.60 4.31 -24.78
CA LEU A 903 -90.35 3.53 -24.83
C LEU A 903 -90.39 2.44 -25.90
N LEU A 904 -91.44 1.63 -25.93
CA LEU A 904 -91.62 0.56 -26.93
C LEU A 904 -91.68 1.10 -28.36
N SER A 905 -92.35 2.24 -28.57
CA SER A 905 -92.43 2.88 -29.88
C SER A 905 -91.08 3.40 -30.36
N PHE A 906 -90.27 3.96 -29.45
CA PHE A 906 -88.94 4.47 -29.75
C PHE A 906 -87.96 3.33 -30.10
N VAL A 907 -87.97 2.23 -29.33
CA VAL A 907 -87.11 1.08 -29.60
C VAL A 907 -87.47 0.41 -30.93
N LEU A 908 -88.76 0.27 -31.25
CA LEU A 908 -89.20 -0.30 -32.53
C LEU A 908 -88.80 0.56 -33.74
N ALA A 909 -88.73 1.88 -33.57
CA ALA A 909 -88.35 2.79 -34.65
C ALA A 909 -86.84 2.78 -34.94
N ASN A 910 -86.01 2.58 -33.92
CA ASN A 910 -84.56 2.76 -34.00
C ASN A 910 -83.74 1.45 -33.90
N CYS A 911 -84.36 0.30 -33.61
CA CYS A 911 -83.68 -1.00 -33.58
C CYS A 911 -83.28 -1.45 -35.01
N PRO A 912 -82.05 -1.93 -35.24
CA PRO A 912 -81.60 -2.36 -36.56
C PRO A 912 -82.34 -3.61 -37.03
N ASP A 913 -82.75 -3.61 -38.29
CA ASP A 913 -83.56 -4.67 -38.93
C ASP A 913 -82.97 -6.09 -38.83
N ASN A 914 -81.65 -6.18 -38.57
CA ASN A 914 -80.93 -7.45 -38.44
C ASN A 914 -81.29 -8.25 -37.17
N ASN A 915 -81.91 -7.64 -36.15
CA ASN A 915 -82.22 -8.27 -34.87
C ASN A 915 -83.69 -8.74 -34.76
N ILE A 916 -84.09 -9.69 -35.62
CA ILE A 916 -85.48 -10.19 -35.75
C ILE A 916 -86.10 -10.64 -34.40
N GLN A 917 -85.31 -11.24 -33.51
CA GLN A 917 -85.78 -11.73 -32.21
C GLN A 917 -86.26 -10.58 -31.30
N ILE A 918 -85.54 -9.45 -31.29
CA ILE A 918 -85.86 -8.27 -30.49
C ILE A 918 -87.17 -7.63 -30.98
N HIS A 919 -87.33 -7.51 -32.30
CA HIS A 919 -88.57 -7.00 -32.89
C HIS A 919 -89.78 -7.88 -32.59
N TYR A 920 -89.62 -9.21 -32.60
CA TYR A 920 -90.69 -10.15 -32.26
C TYR A 920 -91.15 -10.00 -30.81
N ASP A 921 -90.21 -9.90 -29.87
CA ASP A 921 -90.50 -9.75 -28.44
C ASP A 921 -91.21 -8.41 -28.15
N LEU A 922 -90.74 -7.31 -28.76
CA LEU A 922 -91.34 -5.98 -28.63
C LEU A 922 -92.75 -5.88 -29.22
N LEU A 923 -92.99 -6.49 -30.39
CA LEU A 923 -94.31 -6.50 -31.03
C LEU A 923 -95.36 -7.24 -30.20
N ASN A 924 -94.97 -8.37 -29.59
CA ASN A 924 -95.85 -9.12 -28.69
C ASN A 924 -96.21 -8.30 -27.44
N GLN A 925 -95.26 -7.56 -26.88
CA GLN A 925 -95.52 -6.67 -25.76
C GLN A 925 -96.42 -5.50 -26.11
N LEU A 926 -96.20 -4.86 -27.25
CA LEU A 926 -97.03 -3.73 -27.69
C LEU A 926 -98.49 -4.18 -27.88
N LYS A 927 -98.69 -5.43 -28.33
CA LYS A 927 -100.01 -6.06 -28.41
C LYS A 927 -100.64 -6.29 -27.02
N HIS A 928 -99.85 -6.77 -26.05
CA HIS A 928 -100.29 -7.00 -24.67
C HIS A 928 -100.61 -5.69 -23.93
N LEU A 929 -99.76 -4.67 -24.04
CA LEU A 929 -99.97 -3.36 -23.41
C LEU A 929 -101.11 -2.58 -24.07
N LYS A 930 -101.31 -2.68 -25.39
CA LYS A 930 -102.53 -2.16 -26.04
C LYS A 930 -103.79 -2.82 -25.50
N GLN A 931 -103.77 -4.13 -25.25
CA GLN A 931 -104.90 -4.82 -24.60
C GLN A 931 -105.14 -4.31 -23.18
N LEU A 932 -104.10 -4.13 -22.35
CA LEU A 932 -104.23 -3.59 -20.99
C LEU A 932 -104.68 -2.12 -20.98
N HIS A 933 -104.17 -1.28 -21.88
CA HIS A 933 -104.59 0.11 -22.02
C HIS A 933 -106.06 0.21 -22.49
N LEU A 934 -106.49 -0.67 -23.40
CA LEU A 934 -107.91 -0.78 -23.77
C LEU A 934 -108.78 -1.27 -22.60
N ASN A 935 -108.29 -2.19 -21.77
CA ASN A 935 -109.04 -2.70 -20.62
C ASN A 935 -109.17 -1.65 -19.50
N HIS A 936 -108.16 -0.82 -19.27
CA HIS A 936 -108.23 0.30 -18.32
C HIS A 936 -109.22 1.41 -18.75
N LEU A 937 -109.48 1.55 -20.06
CA LEU A 937 -110.49 2.48 -20.59
C LEU A 937 -111.94 1.97 -20.49
N VAL A 938 -112.17 0.70 -20.14
CA VAL A 938 -113.47 0.01 -20.35
C VAL A 938 -114.21 -0.42 -19.06
N GLU A 939 -113.71 -0.14 -17.84
CA GLU A 939 -114.54 -0.29 -16.63
C GLU A 939 -115.20 1.04 -16.18
N PRO A 940 -116.54 1.17 -16.34
CA PRO A 940 -117.35 1.96 -15.44
C PRO A 940 -118.43 1.07 -14.79
N LYS A 941 -118.39 0.91 -13.46
CA LYS A 941 -119.58 0.51 -12.68
C LYS A 941 -119.79 1.47 -11.52
N ILE A 942 -120.74 2.36 -11.75
CA ILE A 942 -121.43 3.18 -10.75
C ILE A 942 -122.35 2.26 -9.94
N TYR A 943 -122.21 2.28 -8.61
CA TYR A 943 -123.34 2.06 -7.70
C TYR A 943 -123.37 3.22 -6.68
N ILE A 944 -124.34 4.11 -6.89
CA ILE A 944 -124.89 5.09 -5.93
C ILE A 944 -125.93 4.27 -5.11
N ASN A 945 -126.15 4.36 -3.80
CA ASN A 945 -126.24 5.48 -2.87
C ASN A 945 -126.46 4.95 -1.44
N PHE A 946 -126.04 5.68 -0.40
CA PHE A 946 -126.89 6.29 0.64
C PHE A 946 -126.21 6.45 2.03
N HIS A 947 -126.16 7.72 2.45
CA HIS A 947 -126.15 8.31 3.80
C HIS A 947 -125.36 7.68 4.96
N GLY A 948 -124.46 8.49 5.52
CA GLY A 948 -124.03 8.41 6.91
C GLY A 948 -122.78 9.26 7.21
N GLN A 949 -122.94 10.57 7.43
CA GLN A 949 -122.03 11.29 8.33
C GLN A 949 -122.39 10.86 9.77
N PRO A 950 -121.48 10.85 10.77
CA PRO A 950 -120.58 11.98 11.01
C PRO A 950 -119.19 11.66 11.62
N THR A 951 -118.34 12.70 11.58
CA THR A 951 -117.37 13.16 12.59
C THR A 951 -116.75 12.16 13.55
N THR A 952 -115.42 12.20 13.69
CA THR A 952 -114.67 12.61 14.89
C THR A 952 -113.18 12.30 14.66
N THR A 953 -112.30 13.30 14.62
CA THR A 953 -111.36 13.63 15.72
C THR A 953 -110.60 12.38 16.19
N THR A 954 -109.27 12.29 16.20
CA THR A 954 -108.26 13.28 16.60
C THR A 954 -107.03 12.45 17.00
N ILE A 955 -105.83 13.09 17.01
CA ILE A 955 -104.81 12.92 18.07
C ILE A 955 -104.07 11.56 18.05
N LYS A 956 -102.75 11.45 18.12
CA LYS A 956 -101.65 12.36 18.49
C LYS A 956 -100.33 11.64 18.17
N MET A 957 -99.26 12.43 18.04
CA MET A 957 -97.91 12.25 18.62
C MET A 957 -97.28 10.85 18.52
N LYS A 958 -96.06 10.70 18.02
CA LYS A 958 -94.87 11.55 18.19
C LYS A 958 -93.82 11.07 17.20
#